data_AF-A0A286RDP7-F1
#
_entry.id   AF-A0A286RDP7-F1
#
_cell.length_a   1.000
_cell.length_b   1.000
_cell.length_c   1.000
_cell.angle_alpha   90.00
_cell.angle_beta   90.00
_cell.angle_gamma   90.00
#
_symmetry.space_group_name_H-M   'P 1'
#
loop_
_entity.id
_entity.type
_entity.pdbx_description
1 polymer ?
#
loop_
_entity_poly.entity_id
_entity_poly.type
_entity_poly.pdbx_seq_one_letter_code
_entity_poly.pdbx_strand_id
1 'polypeptide(L)'
;MRRYGSWKTWAIALGVLWWTTGMVPDAVGQAAAEQTRPNILWITCEDIGPHLGCYGDPYADTPNLDRLAAKGTIYIRAWSTAPVCAPARTAIISGMYPSSTGSEHMRSLITPPEGVKFYPQFLREAGYYCTNNSKEDYNLEKPGQVWDESSTKAHWKNRRPGQPFFAIFNFTVTHESQVRRRPHRWIHDPARVRVPAYHPDTIEVRQDWAQYYDNITTMDRMAGEKLKELEEAGLADDTIVFFYGDHGPGMPRCKRCPYNSGLQVPLIVYIPPKFQHLAPPDYKPGGRSSRLVSFVDLGPTVLSLVGIKPPAYMQGRPFLGVYAAEPPAYLFGLRGRMDERYDLIRSVTDGRFVYIRNFMPHLPWGQHVEYMFETPTTRVWKQLFDEGKLTPEQAYFWQVPKATEELYDLATDPDEVHNLAADPAYQGKLKELRAVLREHILQTRDLGFLPEDEIHARAGNGSPYRYGQSKDYPLERILEMAELASDLKSEQIDKLLHGLQDSDSAVRYWAVTGILARGQKAYDAAREPVLHALDDPAPSVQIVAAWTIGRYGSPEELQRALDVLKVFVDYEGKGPYLSMLALNALNDLGTKSEPVKSVVESFNPEIRREHGRLGENLFKLKRSILAKLGADTTTGAATTMR
;
A
#
# COMPACT_ATOMS: atom_id res chain seq x y z
N MET A 1 12.92 -57.26 44.64
CA MET A 1 12.17 -56.06 45.10
C MET A 1 11.14 -55.77 44.01
N ARG A 2 9.98 -56.44 43.98
CA ARG A 2 8.76 -56.38 44.85
C ARG A 2 7.90 -55.15 44.49
N ARG A 3 6.66 -55.24 43.98
CA ARG A 3 5.70 -56.35 43.89
C ARG A 3 4.67 -56.13 42.76
N TYR A 4 4.53 -57.12 41.88
CA TYR A 4 3.25 -57.51 41.27
C TYR A 4 2.52 -58.45 42.26
N GLY A 5 1.19 -58.49 42.22
CA GLY A 5 0.42 -59.54 42.91
C GLY A 5 -1.08 -59.28 42.97
N SER A 6 -1.80 -59.84 42.00
CA SER A 6 -3.26 -60.01 42.01
C SER A 6 -3.72 -60.92 43.15
N TRP A 7 -4.92 -60.69 43.69
CA TRP A 7 -5.70 -61.72 44.39
C TRP A 7 -7.15 -61.71 43.89
N LYS A 8 -7.67 -62.92 43.66
CA LYS A 8 -9.01 -63.23 43.18
C LYS A 8 -9.97 -63.51 44.35
N THR A 9 -11.24 -63.17 44.09
CA THR A 9 -12.53 -63.80 44.52
C THR A 9 -12.89 -63.87 45.99
N TRP A 10 -14.11 -63.43 46.34
CA TRP A 10 -15.26 -64.27 46.73
C TRP A 10 -16.59 -63.55 46.40
N ALA A 11 -17.61 -64.34 46.08
CA ALA A 11 -18.94 -63.94 45.62
C ALA A 11 -19.91 -63.59 46.78
N ILE A 12 -21.04 -62.94 46.47
CA ILE A 12 -22.42 -63.33 46.86
C ILE A 12 -23.42 -62.41 46.13
N ALA A 13 -24.46 -63.03 45.59
CA ALA A 13 -25.58 -62.42 44.89
C ALA A 13 -26.69 -61.99 45.86
N LEU A 14 -27.55 -61.04 45.44
CA LEU A 14 -29.02 -61.07 45.57
C LEU A 14 -29.64 -59.71 45.21
N GLY A 15 -30.77 -59.73 44.49
CA GLY A 15 -31.77 -58.65 44.57
C GLY A 15 -32.17 -57.99 43.25
N VAL A 16 -33.10 -58.62 42.52
CA VAL A 16 -33.89 -58.04 41.43
C VAL A 16 -34.86 -57.00 41.99
N LEU A 17 -34.99 -55.82 41.36
CA LEU A 17 -36.23 -55.02 41.39
C LEU A 17 -36.35 -54.04 40.21
N TRP A 18 -37.16 -54.47 39.23
CA TRP A 18 -38.20 -53.73 38.50
C TRP A 18 -37.91 -52.29 38.04
N TRP A 19 -37.68 -52.15 36.73
CA TRP A 19 -37.79 -50.90 36.00
C TRP A 19 -39.27 -50.54 35.78
N THR A 20 -39.71 -49.39 36.28
CA THR A 20 -40.92 -48.71 35.79
C THR A 20 -40.62 -47.23 35.51
N THR A 21 -40.87 -46.88 34.25
CA THR A 21 -41.41 -45.60 33.73
C THR A 21 -40.77 -44.27 34.13
N GLY A 22 -40.29 -43.56 33.11
CA GLY A 22 -40.09 -42.11 33.18
C GLY A 22 -39.30 -41.56 32.00
N MET A 23 -39.90 -41.53 30.80
CA MET A 23 -39.44 -40.63 29.73
C MET A 23 -39.63 -39.18 30.22
N VAL A 24 -38.53 -38.50 30.53
CA VAL A 24 -38.50 -37.03 30.57
C VAL A 24 -38.00 -36.57 29.20
N PRO A 25 -38.79 -35.80 28.44
CA PRO A 25 -38.26 -35.17 27.24
C PRO A 25 -37.36 -34.01 27.68
N ASP A 26 -36.04 -34.16 27.49
CA ASP A 26 -35.09 -33.06 27.54
C ASP A 26 -35.33 -32.15 26.33
N ALA A 27 -36.35 -31.31 26.44
CA ALA A 27 -36.55 -30.15 25.59
C ALA A 27 -36.29 -28.89 26.41
N VAL A 28 -35.06 -28.75 26.90
CA VAL A 28 -34.55 -27.43 27.30
C VAL A 28 -34.00 -26.80 26.03
N GLY A 29 -34.85 -26.00 25.37
CA GLY A 29 -34.38 -25.02 24.42
C GLY A 29 -33.33 -24.16 25.12
N GLN A 30 -32.07 -24.27 24.70
CA GLN A 30 -31.09 -23.24 24.98
C GLN A 30 -31.64 -21.95 24.37
N ALA A 31 -32.23 -21.10 25.21
CA ALA A 31 -32.38 -19.70 24.89
C ALA A 31 -30.98 -19.24 24.47
N ALA A 32 -30.82 -18.87 23.20
CA ALA A 32 -29.55 -18.35 22.71
C ALA A 32 -29.15 -17.20 23.64
N ALA A 33 -28.02 -17.34 24.32
CA ALA A 33 -27.51 -16.29 25.19
C ALA A 33 -27.49 -14.98 24.40
N GLU A 34 -28.07 -13.93 24.95
CA GLU A 34 -28.18 -12.64 24.26
C GLU A 34 -26.79 -12.18 23.82
N GLN A 35 -26.57 -12.12 22.50
CA GLN A 35 -25.24 -11.80 21.99
C GLN A 35 -24.92 -10.32 22.28
N THR A 36 -24.09 -10.09 23.30
CA THR A 36 -23.73 -8.77 23.80
C THR A 36 -22.68 -8.05 22.96
N ARG A 37 -21.96 -8.77 22.10
CA ARG A 37 -20.94 -8.22 21.20
C ARG A 37 -21.25 -8.55 19.73
N PRO A 38 -21.07 -7.59 18.80
CA PRO A 38 -21.39 -7.81 17.39
C PRO A 38 -20.44 -8.84 16.76
N ASN A 39 -20.95 -9.61 15.81
CA ASN A 39 -20.10 -10.14 14.75
C ASN A 39 -19.67 -8.99 13.84
N ILE A 40 -18.54 -9.16 13.16
CA ILE A 40 -18.03 -8.15 12.22
C ILE A 40 -17.69 -8.83 10.90
N LEU A 41 -18.28 -8.33 9.82
CA LEU A 41 -18.01 -8.77 8.46
C LEU A 41 -17.39 -7.64 7.66
N TRP A 42 -16.21 -7.88 7.11
CA TRP A 42 -15.57 -7.01 6.12
C TRP A 42 -15.67 -7.66 4.74
N ILE A 43 -16.32 -6.96 3.82
CA ILE A 43 -16.29 -7.26 2.38
C ILE A 43 -15.33 -6.26 1.77
N THR A 44 -14.19 -6.74 1.29
CA THR A 44 -13.11 -5.91 0.76
C THR A 44 -12.89 -6.23 -0.70
N CYS A 45 -12.45 -5.23 -1.46
CA CYS A 45 -12.19 -5.38 -2.90
C CYS A 45 -10.85 -4.76 -3.25
N GLU A 46 -10.23 -5.29 -4.29
CA GLU A 46 -8.97 -4.74 -4.80
C GLU A 46 -9.21 -3.64 -5.81
N ASP A 47 -8.38 -2.59 -5.77
CA ASP A 47 -8.25 -1.64 -6.87
C ASP A 47 -9.57 -0.93 -7.23
N ILE A 48 -10.32 -0.38 -6.26
CA ILE A 48 -11.57 0.37 -6.52
C ILE A 48 -11.62 1.77 -5.87
N GLY A 49 -12.00 2.76 -6.69
CA GLY A 49 -12.42 4.09 -6.22
C GLY A 49 -13.93 4.16 -5.95
N PRO A 50 -14.47 5.34 -5.61
CA PRO A 50 -15.90 5.54 -5.30
C PRO A 50 -16.83 5.49 -6.53
N HIS A 51 -16.55 4.64 -7.51
CA HIS A 51 -17.31 4.44 -8.75
C HIS A 51 -18.49 3.47 -8.54
N LEU A 52 -19.39 3.83 -7.63
CA LEU A 52 -20.57 3.04 -7.25
C LEU A 52 -21.85 3.87 -7.36
N GLY A 53 -23.00 3.22 -7.60
CA GLY A 53 -24.30 3.89 -7.72
C GLY A 53 -24.63 4.76 -6.50
N CYS A 54 -24.45 4.23 -5.29
CA CYS A 54 -24.68 4.97 -4.03
C CYS A 54 -23.76 6.18 -3.81
N TYR A 55 -22.61 6.22 -4.49
CA TYR A 55 -21.71 7.39 -4.51
C TYR A 55 -22.15 8.44 -5.55
N GLY A 56 -23.15 8.13 -6.37
CA GLY A 56 -23.72 9.03 -7.37
C GLY A 56 -23.17 8.83 -8.77
N ASP A 57 -22.51 7.70 -9.04
CA ASP A 57 -22.00 7.36 -10.37
C ASP A 57 -23.11 6.71 -11.21
N PRO A 58 -23.67 7.39 -12.24
CA PRO A 58 -24.76 6.87 -13.05
C PRO A 58 -24.32 5.81 -14.07
N TYR A 59 -23.01 5.60 -14.25
CA TYR A 59 -22.47 4.58 -15.13
C TYR A 59 -22.26 3.24 -14.38
N ALA A 60 -22.29 3.24 -13.05
CA ALA A 60 -22.14 2.03 -12.24
C ALA A 60 -23.44 1.24 -12.09
N ASP A 61 -23.37 -0.09 -12.21
CA ASP A 61 -24.44 -1.02 -11.86
C ASP A 61 -24.06 -1.79 -10.58
N THR A 62 -24.51 -1.28 -9.43
CA THR A 62 -24.17 -1.80 -8.09
C THR A 62 -25.36 -1.92 -7.12
N PRO A 63 -26.46 -2.61 -7.51
CA PRO A 63 -27.72 -2.61 -6.75
C PRO A 63 -27.64 -3.31 -5.39
N ASN A 64 -26.65 -4.19 -5.14
CA ASN A 64 -26.48 -4.82 -3.83
C ASN A 64 -25.85 -3.85 -2.83
N LEU A 65 -24.79 -3.16 -3.25
CA LEU A 65 -24.13 -2.13 -2.44
C LEU A 65 -25.01 -0.89 -2.25
N ASP A 66 -25.83 -0.55 -3.23
CA ASP A 66 -26.81 0.53 -3.10
C ASP A 66 -27.85 0.21 -2.01
N ARG A 67 -28.30 -1.06 -1.93
CA ARG A 67 -29.18 -1.53 -0.86
C ARG A 67 -28.49 -1.56 0.49
N LEU A 68 -27.21 -1.94 0.55
CA LEU A 68 -26.42 -1.87 1.78
C LEU A 68 -26.30 -0.41 2.26
N ALA A 69 -25.96 0.51 1.36
CA ALA A 69 -25.86 1.94 1.62
C ALA A 69 -27.18 2.56 2.08
N ALA A 70 -28.31 2.14 1.51
CA ALA A 70 -29.65 2.62 1.89
C ALA A 70 -30.02 2.30 3.35
N LYS A 71 -29.42 1.25 3.94
CA LYS A 71 -29.60 0.87 5.35
C LYS A 71 -28.41 1.30 6.23
N GLY A 72 -27.25 1.53 5.64
CA GLY A 72 -26.02 1.95 6.31
C GLY A 72 -25.69 3.43 6.15
N THR A 73 -24.44 3.79 6.36
CA THR A 73 -23.90 5.13 6.05
C THR A 73 -22.72 4.95 5.09
N ILE A 74 -22.68 5.77 4.04
CA ILE A 74 -21.49 5.87 3.19
C ILE A 74 -20.57 6.96 3.72
N TYR A 75 -19.27 6.69 3.71
CA TYR A 75 -18.23 7.65 4.07
C TYR A 75 -17.62 8.16 2.77
N ILE A 76 -17.80 9.46 2.50
CA ILE A 76 -17.40 10.04 1.22
C ILE A 76 -15.93 10.50 1.21
N ARG A 77 -15.25 10.44 2.35
CA ARG A 77 -13.84 10.85 2.51
C ARG A 77 -13.03 9.78 3.25
N ALA A 78 -12.97 8.58 2.68
CA ALA A 78 -12.12 7.49 3.14
C ALA A 78 -10.86 7.38 2.26
N TRP A 79 -9.68 7.44 2.86
CA TRP A 79 -8.40 7.27 2.18
C TRP A 79 -7.66 6.01 2.63
N SER A 80 -7.18 5.27 1.64
CA SER A 80 -6.04 4.37 1.82
C SER A 80 -4.80 5.16 2.21
N THR A 81 -3.89 4.58 2.97
CA THR A 81 -2.60 5.22 3.30
C THR A 81 -1.61 5.14 2.14
N ALA A 82 -1.80 4.20 1.20
CA ALA A 82 -0.92 4.01 0.07
C ALA A 82 -1.71 3.53 -1.16
N PRO A 83 -1.35 3.95 -2.38
CA PRO A 83 -2.10 3.64 -3.59
C PRO A 83 -1.76 2.24 -4.15
N VAL A 84 -1.44 1.27 -3.28
CA VAL A 84 -1.05 -0.10 -3.67
C VAL A 84 -1.28 -1.10 -2.51
N CYS A 85 -1.64 -2.33 -2.84
CA CYS A 85 -2.19 -3.32 -1.90
C CYS A 85 -1.35 -3.53 -0.63
N ALA A 86 -0.06 -3.84 -0.75
CA ALA A 86 0.69 -4.39 0.37
C ALA A 86 0.94 -3.39 1.52
N PRO A 87 1.47 -2.17 1.27
CA PRO A 87 1.52 -1.10 2.25
C PRO A 87 0.14 -0.73 2.82
N ALA A 88 -0.90 -0.63 1.99
CA ALA A 88 -2.26 -0.29 2.45
C ALA A 88 -2.82 -1.33 3.43
N ARG A 89 -2.71 -2.62 3.09
CA ARG A 89 -3.15 -3.74 3.95
C ARG A 89 -2.29 -3.87 5.20
N THR A 90 -1.01 -3.51 5.10
CA THR A 90 -0.09 -3.44 6.24
C THR A 90 -0.51 -2.35 7.24
N ALA A 91 -0.99 -1.20 6.75
CA ALA A 91 -1.55 -0.16 7.61
C ALA A 91 -2.78 -0.65 8.39
N ILE A 92 -3.69 -1.34 7.71
CA ILE A 92 -4.89 -1.90 8.35
C ILE A 92 -4.53 -2.93 9.42
N ILE A 93 -3.69 -3.92 9.08
CA ILE A 93 -3.42 -5.07 9.95
C ILE A 93 -2.67 -4.69 11.23
N SER A 94 -1.76 -3.71 11.13
CA SER A 94 -0.94 -3.23 12.25
C SER A 94 -1.55 -2.03 12.99
N GLY A 95 -2.40 -1.25 12.33
CA GLY A 95 -2.85 0.05 12.81
C GLY A 95 -1.73 1.10 12.82
N MET A 96 -0.66 0.91 12.03
CA MET A 96 0.52 1.79 11.97
C MET A 96 0.75 2.26 10.54
N TYR A 97 1.28 3.48 10.35
CA TYR A 97 1.67 3.94 9.02
C TYR A 97 2.82 3.10 8.48
N PRO A 98 2.77 2.66 7.20
CA PRO A 98 3.84 1.89 6.59
C PRO A 98 5.20 2.60 6.58
N SER A 99 5.20 3.93 6.49
CA SER A 99 6.40 4.76 6.62
C SER A 99 7.04 4.68 8.00
N SER A 100 6.24 4.62 9.07
CA SER A 100 6.74 4.45 10.45
C SER A 100 7.45 3.10 10.64
N THR A 101 6.90 2.05 10.03
CA THR A 101 7.40 0.67 10.19
C THR A 101 8.50 0.31 9.19
N GLY A 102 8.72 1.11 8.14
CA GLY A 102 9.64 0.80 7.04
C GLY A 102 9.03 -0.15 5.99
N SER A 103 7.72 -0.43 6.09
CA SER A 103 7.01 -1.38 5.23
C SER A 103 6.28 -0.71 4.06
N GLU A 104 6.75 0.47 3.65
CA GLU A 104 6.14 1.28 2.58
C GLU A 104 6.51 0.83 1.16
N HIS A 105 7.66 0.15 0.99
CA HIS A 105 8.07 -0.36 -0.30
C HIS A 105 7.31 -1.65 -0.63
N MET A 106 7.02 -1.90 -1.91
CA MET A 106 6.44 -3.18 -2.30
C MET A 106 7.41 -4.33 -2.00
N ARG A 107 6.96 -5.32 -1.22
CA ARG A 107 7.75 -6.50 -0.82
C ARG A 107 8.91 -6.18 0.14
N SER A 108 8.76 -5.21 1.05
CA SER A 108 9.79 -4.88 2.06
C SER A 108 10.11 -6.00 3.06
N LEU A 109 9.17 -6.92 3.33
CA LEU A 109 9.33 -8.06 4.26
C LEU A 109 9.98 -7.66 5.59
N ILE A 110 9.37 -6.70 6.28
CA ILE A 110 9.93 -6.10 7.49
C ILE A 110 9.60 -6.97 8.72
N THR A 111 10.54 -7.09 9.65
CA THR A 111 10.27 -7.69 10.96
C THR A 111 9.44 -6.71 11.82
N PRO A 112 8.26 -7.11 12.31
CA PRO A 112 7.45 -6.26 13.18
C PRO A 112 8.17 -6.01 14.52
N PRO A 113 7.85 -4.91 15.23
CA PRO A 113 8.43 -4.64 16.53
C PRO A 113 8.00 -5.71 17.54
N GLU A 114 8.94 -6.20 18.35
CA GLU A 114 8.60 -7.16 19.40
C GLU A 114 7.55 -6.58 20.36
N GLY A 115 6.54 -7.40 20.67
CA GLY A 115 5.38 -7.02 21.49
C GLY A 115 4.21 -6.44 20.70
N VAL A 116 4.40 -6.09 19.42
CA VAL A 116 3.29 -5.63 18.56
C VAL A 116 2.43 -6.81 18.15
N LYS A 117 1.13 -6.67 18.38
CA LYS A 117 0.09 -7.57 17.88
C LYS A 117 -0.69 -6.89 16.76
N PHE A 118 -1.10 -7.69 15.79
CA PHE A 118 -2.06 -7.30 14.78
C PHE A 118 -3.48 -7.36 15.34
N TYR A 119 -4.39 -6.52 14.85
CA TYR A 119 -5.74 -6.40 15.43
C TYR A 119 -6.50 -7.74 15.56
N PRO A 120 -6.38 -8.74 14.65
CA PRO A 120 -7.10 -10.01 14.81
C PRO A 120 -6.65 -10.80 16.04
N GLN A 121 -5.40 -10.65 16.49
CA GLN A 121 -4.89 -11.36 17.66
C GLN A 121 -5.64 -10.91 18.93
N PHE A 122 -5.91 -9.61 19.06
CA PHE A 122 -6.73 -9.09 20.16
C PHE A 122 -8.15 -9.62 20.12
N LEU A 123 -8.76 -9.73 18.93
CA LEU A 123 -10.11 -10.27 18.78
C LEU A 123 -10.16 -11.75 19.19
N ARG A 124 -9.16 -12.54 18.78
CA ARG A 124 -9.02 -13.95 19.15
C ARG A 124 -8.87 -14.12 20.66
N GLU A 125 -8.05 -13.30 21.29
CA GLU A 125 -7.90 -13.26 22.76
C GLU A 125 -9.22 -12.89 23.46
N ALA A 126 -10.07 -12.08 22.81
CA ALA A 126 -11.41 -11.75 23.28
C ALA A 126 -12.50 -12.80 22.93
N GLY A 127 -12.10 -13.94 22.34
CA GLY A 127 -12.97 -15.08 22.05
C GLY A 127 -13.57 -15.13 20.64
N TYR A 128 -13.21 -14.19 19.75
CA TYR A 128 -13.70 -14.18 18.37
C TYR A 128 -13.03 -15.25 17.53
N TYR A 129 -13.82 -15.87 16.65
CA TYR A 129 -13.28 -16.64 15.53
C TYR A 129 -12.91 -15.70 14.38
N CYS A 130 -11.62 -15.61 14.04
CA CYS A 130 -11.09 -14.64 13.09
C CYS A 130 -10.66 -15.30 11.77
N THR A 131 -11.25 -14.87 10.66
CA THR A 131 -11.01 -15.45 9.34
C THR A 131 -10.64 -14.41 8.26
N ASN A 132 -9.75 -14.81 7.35
CA ASN A 132 -9.39 -14.03 6.17
C ASN A 132 -9.49 -14.89 4.89
N ASN A 133 -10.37 -14.50 3.96
CA ASN A 133 -10.58 -15.20 2.69
C ASN A 133 -10.17 -14.31 1.52
N SER A 134 -9.03 -14.50 0.87
CA SER A 134 -7.87 -15.27 1.32
C SER A 134 -6.58 -14.46 1.30
N LYS A 135 -6.59 -13.29 0.64
CA LYS A 135 -5.40 -12.46 0.44
C LYS A 135 -5.07 -11.65 1.69
N GLU A 136 -3.81 -11.73 2.10
CA GLU A 136 -3.23 -10.89 3.15
C GLU A 136 -2.38 -9.77 2.54
N ASP A 137 -1.34 -10.18 1.80
CA ASP A 137 -0.38 -9.30 1.11
C ASP A 137 0.33 -8.30 2.03
N TYR A 138 0.69 -8.69 3.25
CA TYR A 138 1.41 -7.81 4.19
C TYR A 138 2.88 -7.65 3.84
N ASN A 139 3.41 -6.45 4.06
CA ASN A 139 4.84 -6.13 3.97
C ASN A 139 5.57 -6.35 5.31
N LEU A 140 4.90 -6.92 6.32
CA LEU A 140 5.46 -7.28 7.61
C LEU A 140 5.33 -8.79 7.82
N GLU A 141 6.31 -9.37 8.52
CA GLU A 141 6.19 -10.73 9.02
C GLU A 141 5.04 -10.84 10.03
N LYS A 142 4.37 -11.99 10.07
CA LYS A 142 3.25 -12.23 10.98
C LYS A 142 3.77 -12.61 12.38
N PRO A 143 3.42 -11.85 13.44
CA PRO A 143 3.83 -12.20 14.80
C PRO A 143 2.97 -13.35 15.33
N GLY A 144 3.49 -14.58 15.27
CA GLY A 144 2.78 -15.77 15.73
C GLY A 144 1.51 -16.06 14.92
N GLN A 145 0.45 -16.52 15.59
CA GLN A 145 -0.82 -16.83 14.93
C GLN A 145 -1.74 -15.60 14.88
N VAL A 146 -1.88 -15.01 13.68
CA VAL A 146 -2.76 -13.86 13.44
C VAL A 146 -4.22 -14.27 13.25
N TRP A 147 -4.48 -15.26 12.40
CA TRP A 147 -5.83 -15.72 12.03
C TRP A 147 -6.11 -17.11 12.60
N ASP A 148 -7.38 -17.43 12.89
CA ASP A 148 -7.78 -18.82 13.09
C ASP A 148 -7.77 -19.58 11.75
N GLU A 149 -8.22 -18.91 10.68
CA GLU A 149 -8.09 -19.42 9.32
C GLU A 149 -7.78 -18.28 8.32
N SER A 150 -6.80 -18.49 7.45
CA SER A 150 -6.48 -17.59 6.34
C SER A 150 -6.28 -18.43 5.08
N SER A 151 -7.35 -18.59 4.30
CA SER A 151 -7.40 -19.52 3.16
C SER A 151 -8.60 -19.22 2.26
N THR A 152 -8.66 -19.80 1.07
CA THR A 152 -9.86 -19.72 0.20
C THR A 152 -11.09 -20.41 0.79
N LYS A 153 -10.90 -21.25 1.82
CA LYS A 153 -11.95 -21.95 2.58
C LYS A 153 -12.32 -21.21 3.88
N ALA A 154 -11.59 -20.15 4.23
CA ALA A 154 -11.81 -19.40 5.45
C ALA A 154 -13.20 -18.79 5.46
N HIS A 155 -13.96 -19.08 6.50
CA HIS A 155 -15.35 -18.70 6.60
C HIS A 155 -15.81 -18.60 8.04
N TRP A 156 -16.67 -17.63 8.36
CA TRP A 156 -17.30 -17.52 9.68
C TRP A 156 -18.12 -18.77 10.08
N LYS A 157 -18.45 -19.65 9.13
CA LYS A 157 -19.22 -20.88 9.36
C LYS A 157 -18.40 -21.95 10.08
N ASN A 158 -17.08 -21.84 10.07
CA ASN A 158 -16.16 -22.81 10.70
C ASN A 158 -15.99 -22.57 12.22
N ARG A 159 -16.67 -21.56 12.78
CA ARG A 159 -16.65 -21.23 14.20
C ARG A 159 -17.47 -22.21 15.05
N ARG A 160 -17.26 -22.21 16.37
CA ARG A 160 -18.10 -22.98 17.30
C ARG A 160 -19.51 -22.38 17.40
N PRO A 161 -20.57 -23.17 17.67
CA PRO A 161 -21.91 -22.63 17.91
C PRO A 161 -21.90 -21.52 18.98
N GLY A 162 -22.56 -20.39 18.70
CA GLY A 162 -22.63 -19.24 19.60
C GLY A 162 -21.35 -18.40 19.73
N GLN A 163 -20.25 -18.77 19.06
CA GLN A 163 -19.02 -17.98 19.08
C GLN A 163 -19.17 -16.73 18.19
N PRO A 164 -18.76 -15.53 18.65
CA PRO A 164 -18.73 -14.36 17.78
C PRO A 164 -17.63 -14.49 16.72
N PHE A 165 -17.80 -13.84 15.57
CA PHE A 165 -16.80 -13.87 14.49
C PHE A 165 -16.36 -12.50 14.01
N PHE A 166 -15.12 -12.46 13.52
CA PHE A 166 -14.62 -11.43 12.63
C PHE A 166 -14.19 -12.12 11.33
N ALA A 167 -14.76 -11.70 10.20
CA ALA A 167 -14.49 -12.34 8.91
C ALA A 167 -14.24 -11.32 7.81
N ILE A 168 -13.22 -11.59 6.98
CA ILE A 168 -12.90 -10.79 5.81
C ILE A 168 -13.07 -11.63 4.54
N PHE A 169 -13.77 -11.09 3.55
CA PHE A 169 -13.81 -11.61 2.18
C PHE A 169 -13.18 -10.59 1.25
N ASN A 170 -12.06 -10.96 0.64
CA ASN A 170 -11.28 -10.14 -0.27
C ASN A 170 -11.58 -10.55 -1.71
N PHE A 171 -12.22 -9.67 -2.47
CA PHE A 171 -12.53 -9.87 -3.87
C PHE A 171 -11.46 -9.27 -4.77
N THR A 172 -10.89 -10.10 -5.64
CA THR A 172 -9.80 -9.73 -6.55
C THR A 172 -10.27 -9.46 -7.98
N VAL A 173 -11.59 -9.55 -8.23
CA VAL A 173 -12.19 -9.45 -9.57
C VAL A 173 -12.00 -8.06 -10.20
N THR A 174 -11.79 -7.03 -9.39
CA THR A 174 -11.54 -5.63 -9.81
C THR A 174 -10.06 -5.27 -9.91
N HIS A 175 -9.14 -6.18 -9.56
CA HIS A 175 -7.69 -5.95 -9.61
C HIS A 175 -7.22 -5.58 -11.03
N GLU A 176 -6.15 -4.79 -11.16
CA GLU A 176 -5.60 -4.30 -12.44
C GLU A 176 -5.37 -5.41 -13.48
N SER A 177 -5.06 -6.64 -13.04
CA SER A 177 -4.92 -7.80 -13.94
C SER A 177 -6.21 -8.22 -14.64
N GLN A 178 -7.37 -7.94 -14.05
CA GLN A 178 -8.68 -8.24 -14.62
C GLN A 178 -9.15 -7.14 -15.59
N VAL A 179 -8.64 -5.91 -15.47
CA VAL A 179 -8.98 -4.80 -16.37
C VAL A 179 -8.38 -5.01 -17.77
N ARG A 180 -7.18 -5.59 -17.82
CA ARG A 180 -6.42 -5.86 -19.06
C ARG A 180 -6.64 -7.24 -19.67
N ARG A 181 -7.54 -8.04 -19.10
CA ARG A 181 -7.81 -9.40 -19.59
C ARG A 181 -8.56 -9.34 -20.91
N ARG A 182 -8.08 -10.07 -21.91
CA ARG A 182 -8.72 -10.21 -23.24
C ARG A 182 -8.84 -11.70 -23.64
N PRO A 183 -9.81 -12.10 -24.49
CA PRO A 183 -10.93 -11.27 -24.97
C PRO A 183 -11.88 -10.90 -23.83
N HIS A 184 -12.59 -9.78 -23.96
CA HIS A 184 -13.62 -9.34 -23.02
C HIS A 184 -14.88 -8.96 -23.78
N ARG A 185 -16.05 -9.23 -23.20
CA ARG A 185 -17.33 -8.79 -23.75
C ARG A 185 -17.89 -7.72 -22.83
N TRP A 186 -17.81 -6.48 -23.26
CA TRP A 186 -18.28 -5.35 -22.47
C TRP A 186 -19.79 -5.41 -22.23
N ILE A 187 -20.19 -5.20 -20.97
CA ILE A 187 -21.59 -5.04 -20.58
C ILE A 187 -21.94 -3.55 -20.66
N HIS A 188 -21.09 -2.70 -20.10
CA HIS A 188 -21.20 -1.26 -20.26
C HIS A 188 -20.65 -0.81 -21.63
N ASP A 189 -21.31 0.15 -22.27
CA ASP A 189 -20.87 0.71 -23.55
C ASP A 189 -19.62 1.59 -23.38
N PRO A 190 -18.44 1.20 -23.93
CA PRO A 190 -17.22 2.00 -23.82
C PRO A 190 -17.34 3.44 -24.37
N ALA A 191 -18.27 3.70 -25.30
CA ALA A 191 -18.48 5.05 -25.80
C ALA A 191 -19.08 6.01 -24.75
N ARG A 192 -19.71 5.47 -23.70
CA ARG A 192 -20.38 6.26 -22.65
C ARG A 192 -19.54 6.49 -21.40
N VAL A 193 -18.41 5.81 -21.27
CA VAL A 193 -17.55 5.95 -20.09
C VAL A 193 -16.92 7.34 -20.03
N ARG A 194 -16.80 7.89 -18.81
CA ARG A 194 -16.02 9.09 -18.55
C ARG A 194 -14.53 8.71 -18.59
N VAL A 195 -13.76 9.33 -19.48
CA VAL A 195 -12.30 9.25 -19.47
C VAL A 195 -11.77 10.43 -18.64
N PRO A 196 -11.00 10.20 -17.56
CA PRO A 196 -10.40 11.29 -16.80
C PRO A 196 -9.44 12.14 -17.64
N ALA A 197 -9.35 13.44 -17.35
CA ALA A 197 -8.62 14.42 -18.15
C ALA A 197 -7.12 14.11 -18.35
N TYR A 198 -6.52 13.37 -17.43
CA TYR A 198 -5.12 12.93 -17.51
C TYR A 198 -4.88 11.76 -18.48
N HIS A 199 -5.92 11.04 -18.92
CA HIS A 199 -5.77 9.98 -19.92
C HIS A 199 -6.11 10.49 -21.33
N PRO A 200 -5.40 10.00 -22.37
CA PRO A 200 -5.81 10.24 -23.75
C PRO A 200 -7.12 9.49 -24.05
N ASP A 201 -8.01 10.15 -24.79
CA ASP A 201 -9.31 9.59 -25.14
C ASP A 201 -9.22 8.67 -26.37
N THR A 202 -8.70 7.45 -26.16
CA THR A 202 -8.59 6.42 -27.20
C THR A 202 -9.55 5.25 -26.94
N ILE A 203 -9.73 4.40 -27.96
CA ILE A 203 -10.58 3.21 -27.83
C ILE A 203 -10.07 2.25 -26.75
N GLU A 204 -8.75 2.07 -26.63
CA GLU A 204 -8.13 1.21 -25.62
C GLU A 204 -8.40 1.74 -24.21
N VAL A 205 -8.28 3.06 -24.02
CA VAL A 205 -8.55 3.71 -22.72
C VAL A 205 -10.02 3.56 -22.32
N ARG A 206 -10.94 3.83 -23.25
CA ARG A 206 -12.38 3.65 -23.02
C ARG A 206 -12.73 2.21 -22.71
N GLN A 207 -12.14 1.25 -23.41
CA GLN A 207 -12.35 -0.18 -23.20
C GLN A 207 -11.87 -0.64 -21.83
N ASP A 208 -10.67 -0.23 -21.40
CA ASP A 208 -10.16 -0.58 -20.07
C ASP A 208 -11.03 0.03 -18.97
N TRP A 209 -11.43 1.31 -19.08
CA TRP A 209 -12.35 1.92 -18.13
C TRP A 209 -13.71 1.21 -18.10
N ALA A 210 -14.32 0.90 -19.25
CA ALA A 210 -15.58 0.16 -19.27
C ALA A 210 -15.47 -1.26 -18.66
N GLN A 211 -14.36 -1.96 -18.92
CA GLN A 211 -14.10 -3.27 -18.32
C GLN A 211 -13.90 -3.18 -16.81
N TYR A 212 -13.30 -2.10 -16.31
CA TYR A 212 -13.24 -1.82 -14.87
C TYR A 212 -14.64 -1.72 -14.25
N TYR A 213 -15.61 -1.04 -14.90
CA TYR A 213 -17.01 -1.00 -14.44
C TYR A 213 -17.71 -2.36 -14.53
N ASP A 214 -17.48 -3.15 -15.58
CA ASP A 214 -18.01 -4.53 -15.66
C ASP A 214 -17.49 -5.41 -14.50
N ASN A 215 -16.22 -5.23 -14.12
CA ASN A 215 -15.65 -5.92 -12.97
C ASN A 215 -16.29 -5.45 -11.65
N ILE A 216 -16.62 -4.16 -11.52
CA ILE A 216 -17.39 -3.63 -10.38
C ILE A 216 -18.78 -4.27 -10.30
N THR A 217 -19.50 -4.40 -11.39
CA THR A 217 -20.82 -5.08 -11.40
C THR A 217 -20.71 -6.54 -10.98
N THR A 218 -19.65 -7.22 -11.42
CA THR A 218 -19.37 -8.60 -10.98
C THR A 218 -19.06 -8.66 -9.49
N MET A 219 -18.28 -7.71 -8.98
CA MET A 219 -17.96 -7.56 -7.57
C MET A 219 -19.20 -7.28 -6.72
N ASP A 220 -20.10 -6.39 -7.16
CA ASP A 220 -21.34 -6.07 -6.47
C ASP A 220 -22.22 -7.32 -6.28
N ARG A 221 -22.34 -8.17 -7.31
CA ARG A 221 -23.02 -9.46 -7.20
C ARG A 221 -22.38 -10.35 -6.13
N MET A 222 -21.04 -10.44 -6.11
CA MET A 222 -20.32 -11.23 -5.10
C MET A 222 -20.52 -10.69 -3.67
N ALA A 223 -20.57 -9.36 -3.51
CA ALA A 223 -20.90 -8.73 -2.23
C ALA A 223 -22.34 -9.07 -1.82
N GLY A 224 -23.30 -8.98 -2.75
CA GLY A 224 -24.68 -9.37 -2.56
C GLY A 224 -24.84 -10.82 -2.11
N GLU A 225 -24.07 -11.75 -2.67
CA GLU A 225 -24.08 -13.16 -2.26
C GLU A 225 -23.66 -13.34 -0.80
N LYS A 226 -22.63 -12.61 -0.34
CA LYS A 226 -22.19 -12.68 1.06
C LYS A 226 -23.18 -12.05 2.03
N LEU A 227 -23.79 -10.92 1.63
CA LEU A 227 -24.86 -10.29 2.41
C LEU A 227 -26.08 -11.21 2.53
N LYS A 228 -26.50 -11.84 1.42
CA LYS A 228 -27.60 -12.80 1.40
C LYS A 228 -27.31 -14.01 2.27
N GLU A 229 -26.09 -14.55 2.21
CA GLU A 229 -25.66 -15.68 3.03
C GLU A 229 -25.71 -15.35 4.54
N LEU A 230 -25.40 -14.11 4.91
CA LEU A 230 -25.51 -13.61 6.29
C LEU A 230 -26.98 -13.51 6.74
N GLU A 231 -27.86 -13.00 5.88
CA GLU A 231 -29.31 -12.91 6.11
C GLU A 231 -29.95 -14.30 6.25
N GLU A 232 -29.67 -15.22 5.33
CA GLU A 232 -30.18 -16.60 5.34
C GLU A 232 -29.71 -17.40 6.57
N ALA A 233 -28.55 -17.04 7.13
CA ALA A 233 -28.05 -17.63 8.36
C ALA A 233 -28.68 -17.04 9.63
N GLY A 234 -29.56 -16.04 9.51
CA GLY A 234 -30.16 -15.33 10.66
C GLY A 234 -29.16 -14.50 11.46
N LEU A 235 -28.02 -14.12 10.85
CA LEU A 235 -26.93 -13.42 11.54
C LEU A 235 -26.93 -11.90 11.28
N ALA A 236 -27.84 -11.40 10.43
CA ALA A 236 -27.84 -10.01 9.99
C ALA A 236 -28.03 -8.99 11.13
N ASP A 237 -28.93 -9.27 12.08
CA ASP A 237 -29.18 -8.38 13.22
C ASP A 237 -28.04 -8.39 14.26
N ASP A 238 -27.19 -9.40 14.19
CA ASP A 238 -26.04 -9.59 15.08
C ASP A 238 -24.71 -9.14 14.46
N THR A 239 -24.71 -8.58 13.25
CA THR A 239 -23.47 -8.34 12.49
C THR A 239 -23.35 -6.91 12.00
N ILE A 240 -22.23 -6.26 12.33
CA ILE A 240 -21.81 -5.01 11.71
C ILE A 240 -21.08 -5.34 10.40
N VAL A 241 -21.49 -4.70 9.31
CA VAL A 241 -20.93 -4.96 7.97
C VAL A 241 -20.18 -3.73 7.46
N PHE A 242 -18.97 -3.96 6.97
CA PHE A 242 -18.17 -2.98 6.24
C PHE A 242 -18.00 -3.44 4.80
N PHE A 243 -18.12 -2.50 3.87
CA PHE A 243 -17.67 -2.67 2.49
C PHE A 243 -16.63 -1.60 2.18
N TYR A 244 -15.46 -1.98 1.63
CA TYR A 244 -14.46 -1.00 1.17
C TYR A 244 -13.48 -1.54 0.11
N GLY A 245 -12.89 -0.65 -0.68
CA GLY A 245 -11.75 -0.95 -1.57
C GLY A 245 -10.41 -0.76 -0.86
N ASP A 246 -9.35 -1.51 -1.20
CA ASP A 246 -8.03 -1.40 -0.53
C ASP A 246 -7.19 -0.18 -0.96
N HIS A 247 -7.40 0.30 -2.17
CA HIS A 247 -6.97 1.60 -2.69
C HIS A 247 -7.77 1.90 -3.96
N GLY A 248 -7.51 3.07 -4.57
CA GLY A 248 -8.19 3.52 -5.79
C GLY A 248 -8.01 2.58 -7.00
N PRO A 249 -8.63 2.92 -8.16
CA PRO A 249 -8.72 2.05 -9.32
C PRO A 249 -7.37 1.48 -9.79
N GLY A 250 -7.41 0.27 -10.36
CA GLY A 250 -6.25 -0.41 -10.97
C GLY A 250 -5.76 0.21 -12.29
N MET A 251 -6.23 1.41 -12.62
CA MET A 251 -5.87 2.17 -13.80
C MET A 251 -4.54 2.91 -13.59
N PRO A 252 -3.75 3.16 -14.66
CA PRO A 252 -2.54 3.99 -14.55
C PRO A 252 -2.87 5.38 -14.02
N ARG A 253 -1.91 6.03 -13.33
CA ARG A 253 -2.07 7.25 -12.52
C ARG A 253 -2.98 7.14 -11.29
N CYS A 254 -3.90 6.18 -11.24
CA CYS A 254 -4.61 5.84 -9.99
C CYS A 254 -3.70 4.99 -9.10
N LYS A 255 -3.63 3.69 -9.37
CA LYS A 255 -2.73 2.78 -8.65
C LYS A 255 -1.28 3.27 -8.75
N ARG A 256 -0.54 3.11 -7.65
CA ARG A 256 0.86 3.54 -7.44
C ARG A 256 1.08 5.05 -7.30
N CYS A 257 0.06 5.90 -7.41
CA CYS A 257 0.21 7.36 -7.29
C CYS A 257 -0.69 7.92 -6.17
N PRO A 258 -0.15 8.67 -5.18
CA PRO A 258 -0.90 9.11 -4.01
C PRO A 258 -1.72 10.40 -4.28
N TYR A 259 -2.33 10.48 -5.46
CA TYR A 259 -3.41 11.41 -5.80
C TYR A 259 -4.71 10.95 -5.13
N ASN A 260 -5.73 11.82 -5.07
CA ASN A 260 -7.04 11.41 -4.57
C ASN A 260 -7.60 10.22 -5.38
N SER A 261 -7.38 10.18 -6.70
CA SER A 261 -7.78 9.04 -7.53
C SER A 261 -7.14 7.70 -7.14
N GLY A 262 -5.95 7.71 -6.52
CA GLY A 262 -5.24 6.51 -6.06
C GLY A 262 -5.52 6.14 -4.60
N LEU A 263 -5.94 7.10 -3.78
CA LEU A 263 -6.10 6.94 -2.33
C LEU A 263 -7.56 6.87 -1.89
N GLN A 264 -8.48 7.58 -2.54
CA GLN A 264 -9.88 7.58 -2.15
C GLN A 264 -10.54 6.25 -2.50
N VAL A 265 -11.18 5.65 -1.50
CA VAL A 265 -11.87 4.36 -1.61
C VAL A 265 -13.33 4.50 -1.21
N PRO A 266 -14.23 3.64 -1.72
CA PRO A 266 -15.56 3.54 -1.15
C PRO A 266 -15.46 2.94 0.26
N LEU A 267 -16.31 3.40 1.16
CA LEU A 267 -16.51 2.86 2.50
C LEU A 267 -17.99 2.95 2.86
N ILE A 268 -18.65 1.80 3.02
CA ILE A 268 -20.03 1.68 3.46
C ILE A 268 -20.02 0.92 4.78
N VAL A 269 -20.70 1.44 5.80
CA VAL A 269 -20.85 0.75 7.09
C VAL A 269 -22.32 0.60 7.42
N TYR A 270 -22.74 -0.63 7.65
CA TYR A 270 -24.06 -0.97 8.18
C TYR A 270 -23.91 -1.43 9.63
N ILE A 271 -24.64 -0.76 10.53
CA ILE A 271 -24.73 -1.08 11.95
C ILE A 271 -26.19 -1.42 12.23
N PRO A 272 -26.52 -2.68 12.58
CA PRO A 272 -27.90 -3.08 12.83
C PRO A 272 -28.44 -2.35 14.07
N PRO A 273 -29.77 -2.18 14.20
CA PRO A 273 -30.40 -1.44 15.30
C PRO A 273 -29.88 -1.83 16.69
N LYS A 274 -29.65 -3.14 16.91
CA LYS A 274 -29.10 -3.71 18.14
C LYS A 274 -27.78 -3.06 18.59
N PHE A 275 -26.93 -2.66 17.65
CA PHE A 275 -25.58 -2.13 17.92
C PHE A 275 -25.42 -0.65 17.60
N GLN A 276 -26.50 0.09 17.33
CA GLN A 276 -26.41 1.52 17.00
C GLN A 276 -25.84 2.39 18.12
N HIS A 277 -25.82 1.92 19.37
CA HIS A 277 -25.12 2.58 20.46
C HIS A 277 -23.58 2.65 20.27
N LEU A 278 -23.03 1.84 19.35
CA LEU A 278 -21.61 1.88 18.93
C LEU A 278 -21.37 2.81 17.73
N ALA A 279 -22.44 3.37 17.16
CA ALA A 279 -22.35 4.25 16.01
C ALA A 279 -21.94 5.67 16.43
N PRO A 280 -21.16 6.38 15.61
CA PRO A 280 -20.79 7.76 15.89
C PRO A 280 -21.97 8.71 15.65
N PRO A 281 -21.87 9.96 16.13
CA PRO A 281 -22.95 10.95 16.00
C PRO A 281 -23.37 11.24 14.55
N ASP A 282 -22.46 11.10 13.59
CA ASP A 282 -22.70 11.33 12.16
C ASP A 282 -23.16 10.08 11.40
N TYR A 283 -23.38 8.96 12.09
CA TYR A 283 -24.01 7.78 11.51
C TYR A 283 -25.50 8.00 11.28
N LYS A 284 -25.93 7.79 10.04
CA LYS A 284 -27.33 7.90 9.63
C LYS A 284 -27.63 6.81 8.59
N PRO A 285 -28.58 5.89 8.87
CA PRO A 285 -29.08 4.95 7.86
C PRO A 285 -29.54 5.67 6.58
N GLY A 286 -29.07 5.21 5.41
CA GLY A 286 -29.28 5.86 4.12
C GLY A 286 -28.54 7.20 3.95
N GLY A 287 -27.68 7.56 4.91
CA GLY A 287 -26.99 8.84 4.99
C GLY A 287 -25.58 8.82 4.42
N ARG A 288 -24.98 10.01 4.42
CA ARG A 288 -23.59 10.25 4.00
C ARG A 288 -22.84 10.93 5.14
N SER A 289 -21.62 10.48 5.42
CA SER A 289 -20.70 11.17 6.33
C SER A 289 -19.52 11.75 5.54
N SER A 290 -19.25 13.03 5.78
CA SER A 290 -18.06 13.73 5.28
C SER A 290 -16.89 13.68 6.25
N ARG A 291 -16.97 12.90 7.33
CA ARG A 291 -15.83 12.74 8.24
C ARG A 291 -14.67 12.11 7.47
N LEU A 292 -13.46 12.50 7.85
CA LEU A 292 -12.24 11.92 7.30
C LEU A 292 -11.98 10.56 7.96
N VAL A 293 -11.72 9.53 7.15
CA VAL A 293 -11.38 8.17 7.61
C VAL A 293 -10.12 7.71 6.90
N SER A 294 -9.13 7.23 7.65
CA SER A 294 -7.91 6.64 7.10
C SER A 294 -7.86 5.14 7.31
N PHE A 295 -7.13 4.42 6.47
CA PHE A 295 -6.89 2.98 6.62
C PHE A 295 -6.21 2.60 7.93
N VAL A 296 -5.36 3.47 8.46
CA VAL A 296 -4.72 3.25 9.76
C VAL A 296 -5.76 3.19 10.90
N ASP A 297 -6.96 3.76 10.70
CA ASP A 297 -8.05 3.82 11.67
C ASP A 297 -8.86 2.50 11.76
N LEU A 298 -8.82 1.64 10.74
CA LEU A 298 -9.71 0.47 10.64
C LEU A 298 -9.41 -0.59 11.70
N GLY A 299 -8.13 -0.91 11.94
CA GLY A 299 -7.71 -1.82 13.01
C GLY A 299 -8.18 -1.34 14.39
N PRO A 300 -7.81 -0.12 14.81
CA PRO A 300 -8.32 0.50 16.04
C PRO A 300 -9.85 0.53 16.14
N THR A 301 -10.54 0.81 15.04
CA THR A 301 -12.02 0.87 15.00
C THR A 301 -12.63 -0.49 15.36
N VAL A 302 -12.09 -1.58 14.84
CA VAL A 302 -12.60 -2.92 15.16
C VAL A 302 -12.34 -3.31 16.61
N LEU A 303 -11.20 -2.92 17.19
CA LEU A 303 -10.95 -3.10 18.63
C LEU A 303 -11.97 -2.32 19.46
N SER A 304 -12.22 -1.07 19.09
CA SER A 304 -13.19 -0.19 19.75
C SER A 304 -14.61 -0.75 19.70
N LEU A 305 -15.04 -1.31 18.57
CA LEU A 305 -16.36 -1.95 18.42
C LEU A 305 -16.60 -3.12 19.37
N VAL A 306 -15.54 -3.84 19.76
CA VAL A 306 -15.65 -5.00 20.67
C VAL A 306 -15.28 -4.67 22.12
N GLY A 307 -15.08 -3.38 22.42
CA GLY A 307 -14.77 -2.89 23.77
C GLY A 307 -13.30 -3.02 24.18
N ILE A 308 -12.38 -3.24 23.24
CA ILE A 308 -10.94 -3.28 23.48
C ILE A 308 -10.35 -1.90 23.20
N LYS A 309 -9.63 -1.33 24.18
CA LYS A 309 -8.92 -0.07 23.99
C LYS A 309 -7.78 -0.28 23.00
N PRO A 310 -7.70 0.46 21.88
CA PRO A 310 -6.58 0.35 20.97
C PRO A 310 -5.25 0.63 21.70
N PRO A 311 -4.20 -0.18 21.47
CA PRO A 311 -2.90 0.02 22.10
C PRO A 311 -2.23 1.30 21.57
N ALA A 312 -1.39 1.94 22.39
CA ALA A 312 -0.80 3.24 22.09
C ALA A 312 0.09 3.28 20.84
N TYR A 313 0.62 2.13 20.39
CA TYR A 313 1.41 2.04 19.17
C TYR A 313 0.56 2.09 17.89
N MET A 314 -0.75 1.83 17.97
CA MET A 314 -1.63 2.03 16.82
C MET A 314 -1.83 3.53 16.61
N GLN A 315 -1.38 4.02 15.46
CA GLN A 315 -1.34 5.43 15.10
C GLN A 315 -2.69 5.95 14.58
N GLY A 316 -3.62 5.04 14.26
CA GLY A 316 -4.96 5.38 13.81
C GLY A 316 -5.93 5.71 14.94
N ARG A 317 -7.03 6.36 14.56
CA ARG A 317 -8.07 6.86 15.45
C ARG A 317 -9.37 6.09 15.20
N PRO A 318 -9.86 5.28 16.14
CA PRO A 318 -11.13 4.59 15.95
C PRO A 318 -12.26 5.60 15.71
N PHE A 319 -13.11 5.38 14.70
CA PHE A 319 -14.24 6.29 14.41
C PHE A 319 -15.61 5.70 14.80
N LEU A 320 -15.64 4.44 15.25
CA LEU A 320 -16.80 3.73 15.79
C LEU A 320 -16.44 3.08 17.13
N GLY A 321 -17.46 2.65 17.88
CA GLY A 321 -17.31 1.89 19.12
C GLY A 321 -17.03 2.76 20.36
N VAL A 322 -16.79 2.10 21.49
CA VAL A 322 -16.76 2.76 22.82
C VAL A 322 -15.54 3.66 23.04
N TYR A 323 -14.51 3.55 22.19
CA TYR A 323 -13.32 4.39 22.21
C TYR A 323 -13.25 5.33 21.00
N ALA A 324 -14.37 5.56 20.29
CA ALA A 324 -14.41 6.44 19.13
C ALA A 324 -13.82 7.82 19.47
N ALA A 325 -12.96 8.30 18.57
CA ALA A 325 -12.29 9.59 18.67
C ALA A 325 -12.92 10.62 17.72
N GLU A 326 -12.59 11.89 17.96
CA GLU A 326 -12.95 12.98 17.05
C GLU A 326 -12.35 12.76 15.66
N PRO A 327 -13.08 13.11 14.57
CA PRO A 327 -12.55 13.04 13.22
C PRO A 327 -11.21 13.78 13.08
N PRO A 328 -10.22 13.24 12.35
CA PRO A 328 -9.01 13.98 12.06
C PRO A 328 -9.32 15.16 11.11
N ALA A 329 -8.52 16.22 11.19
CA ALA A 329 -8.60 17.35 10.27
C ALA A 329 -7.94 17.05 8.92
N TYR A 330 -7.05 16.05 8.86
CA TYR A 330 -6.28 15.70 7.67
C TYR A 330 -6.13 14.19 7.50
N LEU A 331 -6.00 13.74 6.26
CA LEU A 331 -5.61 12.37 5.89
C LEU A 331 -4.26 12.41 5.16
N PHE A 332 -3.49 11.33 5.29
CA PHE A 332 -2.12 11.25 4.78
C PHE A 332 -1.96 10.05 3.85
N GLY A 333 -1.26 10.27 2.74
CA GLY A 333 -0.91 9.27 1.74
C GLY A 333 0.60 9.20 1.51
N LEU A 334 1.07 8.04 1.07
CA LEU A 334 2.49 7.83 0.76
C LEU A 334 2.69 7.02 -0.53
N ARG A 335 3.87 7.20 -1.12
CA ARG A 335 4.47 6.31 -2.12
C ARG A 335 5.95 6.16 -1.79
N GLY A 336 6.39 4.91 -1.61
CA GLY A 336 7.78 4.50 -1.67
C GLY A 336 8.09 3.80 -3.00
N ARG A 337 8.97 2.79 -2.95
CA ARG A 337 9.30 1.95 -4.12
C ARG A 337 8.09 1.12 -4.55
N MET A 338 7.72 1.27 -5.83
CA MET A 338 6.64 0.54 -6.48
C MET A 338 7.23 -0.54 -7.37
N ASP A 339 7.13 -1.78 -6.93
CA ASP A 339 7.80 -2.93 -7.54
C ASP A 339 9.29 -2.63 -7.77
N GLU A 340 9.78 -2.57 -9.00
CA GLU A 340 11.19 -2.31 -9.30
C GLU A 340 11.61 -0.82 -9.34
N ARG A 341 10.69 0.13 -9.08
CA ARG A 341 10.94 1.57 -9.29
C ARG A 341 10.87 2.40 -8.01
N TYR A 342 11.96 3.12 -7.71
CA TYR A 342 12.05 4.04 -6.58
C TYR A 342 11.31 5.35 -6.84
N ASP A 343 10.64 5.85 -5.81
CA ASP A 343 10.17 7.22 -5.69
C ASP A 343 9.94 7.50 -4.20
N LEU A 344 9.94 8.77 -3.80
CA LEU A 344 9.55 9.18 -2.46
C LEU A 344 8.57 10.34 -2.57
N ILE A 345 7.30 10.05 -2.30
CA ILE A 345 6.20 11.01 -2.38
C ILE A 345 5.34 10.90 -1.14
N ARG A 346 4.88 12.05 -0.66
CA ARG A 346 3.96 12.16 0.47
C ARG A 346 2.81 13.10 0.09
N SER A 347 1.60 12.79 0.54
CA SER A 347 0.42 13.62 0.30
C SER A 347 -0.42 13.83 1.55
N VAL A 348 -1.16 14.93 1.57
CA VAL A 348 -2.12 15.26 2.63
C VAL A 348 -3.37 15.88 2.03
N THR A 349 -4.53 15.60 2.62
CA THR A 349 -5.79 16.28 2.29
C THR A 349 -6.54 16.73 3.53
N ASP A 350 -7.22 17.88 3.44
CA ASP A 350 -8.28 18.30 4.37
C ASP A 350 -9.69 17.82 3.93
N GLY A 351 -9.73 16.97 2.89
CA GLY A 351 -10.92 16.45 2.23
C GLY A 351 -11.48 17.33 1.11
N ARG A 352 -10.88 18.51 0.85
CA ARG A 352 -11.13 19.30 -0.35
C ARG A 352 -9.84 19.51 -1.14
N PHE A 353 -8.79 19.98 -0.48
CA PHE A 353 -7.50 20.22 -1.12
C PHE A 353 -6.60 19.00 -0.98
N VAL A 354 -5.83 18.71 -2.02
CA VAL A 354 -4.79 17.67 -1.99
C VAL A 354 -3.45 18.34 -2.22
N TYR A 355 -2.55 18.20 -1.26
CA TYR A 355 -1.16 18.62 -1.39
C TYR A 355 -0.26 17.40 -1.55
N ILE A 356 0.63 17.44 -2.53
CA ILE A 356 1.62 16.39 -2.81
C ILE A 356 3.02 17.00 -2.78
N ARG A 357 3.94 16.36 -2.06
CA ARG A 357 5.37 16.69 -2.04
C ARG A 357 6.16 15.60 -2.74
N ASN A 358 6.84 15.96 -3.83
CA ASN A 358 7.75 15.10 -4.58
C ASN A 358 9.19 15.30 -4.07
N PHE A 359 9.78 14.29 -3.43
CA PHE A 359 11.19 14.37 -2.99
C PHE A 359 12.19 13.91 -4.05
N MET A 360 11.72 13.21 -5.10
CA MET A 360 12.54 12.78 -6.24
C MET A 360 12.00 13.36 -7.56
N PRO A 361 12.00 14.69 -7.76
CA PRO A 361 11.39 15.31 -8.94
C PRO A 361 12.11 14.97 -10.26
N HIS A 362 13.35 14.49 -10.21
CA HIS A 362 14.11 14.08 -11.40
C HIS A 362 13.65 12.74 -12.00
N LEU A 363 12.79 11.99 -11.30
CA LEU A 363 12.16 10.76 -11.78
C LEU A 363 10.73 11.08 -12.26
N PRO A 364 10.26 10.54 -13.40
CA PRO A 364 8.90 10.79 -13.86
C PRO A 364 7.86 10.11 -12.95
N TRP A 365 6.60 10.54 -13.00
CA TRP A 365 5.50 9.83 -12.35
C TRP A 365 5.33 8.42 -12.93
N GLY A 366 5.24 8.36 -14.27
CA GLY A 366 5.12 7.17 -15.10
C GLY A 366 6.45 6.49 -15.39
N GLN A 367 7.16 6.03 -14.36
CA GLN A 367 8.30 5.14 -14.55
C GLN A 367 7.85 3.82 -15.20
N HIS A 368 8.75 3.16 -15.94
CA HIS A 368 8.46 1.86 -16.55
C HIS A 368 8.45 0.76 -15.49
N VAL A 369 7.30 0.58 -14.85
CA VAL A 369 6.97 -0.60 -14.04
C VAL A 369 6.37 -1.66 -14.98
N GLU A 370 7.06 -2.80 -15.16
CA GLU A 370 6.72 -3.79 -16.19
C GLU A 370 5.25 -4.23 -16.10
N TYR A 371 4.76 -4.49 -14.88
CA TYR A 371 3.38 -4.93 -14.66
C TYR A 371 2.33 -3.88 -15.06
N MET A 372 2.63 -2.59 -14.87
CA MET A 372 1.77 -1.48 -15.29
C MET A 372 1.70 -1.37 -16.81
N PHE A 373 2.79 -1.69 -17.51
CA PHE A 373 2.90 -1.67 -18.97
C PHE A 373 2.19 -2.86 -19.66
N GLU A 374 1.74 -3.85 -18.89
CA GLU A 374 0.86 -4.88 -19.42
C GLU A 374 -0.57 -4.37 -19.69
N THR A 375 -0.97 -3.22 -19.13
CA THR A 375 -2.27 -2.57 -19.38
C THR A 375 -2.26 -1.81 -20.71
N PRO A 376 -3.23 -2.06 -21.62
CA PRO A 376 -3.33 -1.36 -22.91
C PRO A 376 -3.33 0.17 -22.79
N THR A 377 -4.10 0.73 -21.84
CA THR A 377 -4.13 2.17 -21.52
C THR A 377 -2.72 2.74 -21.31
N THR A 378 -1.88 2.07 -20.52
CA THR A 378 -0.51 2.53 -20.23
C THR A 378 0.33 2.59 -21.51
N ARG A 379 0.22 1.56 -22.38
CA ARG A 379 1.02 1.47 -23.61
C ARG A 379 0.63 2.55 -24.61
N VAL A 380 -0.66 2.72 -24.90
CA VAL A 380 -1.12 3.74 -25.85
C VAL A 380 -0.83 5.15 -25.31
N TRP A 381 -0.95 5.36 -23.99
CA TRP A 381 -0.64 6.64 -23.37
C TRP A 381 0.86 6.98 -23.50
N LYS A 382 1.75 6.02 -23.22
CA LYS A 382 3.19 6.21 -23.40
C LYS A 382 3.56 6.42 -24.87
N GLN A 383 2.97 5.66 -25.78
CA GLN A 383 3.19 5.82 -27.22
C GLN A 383 2.82 7.24 -27.68
N LEU A 384 1.64 7.73 -27.31
CA LEU A 384 1.21 9.09 -27.68
C LEU A 384 2.07 10.19 -27.06
N PHE A 385 2.63 9.95 -25.86
CA PHE A 385 3.63 10.84 -25.26
C PHE A 385 4.90 10.90 -26.13
N ASP A 386 5.43 9.75 -26.54
CA ASP A 386 6.64 9.67 -27.36
C ASP A 386 6.44 10.27 -28.76
N GLU A 387 5.21 10.21 -29.28
CA GLU A 387 4.82 10.83 -30.54
C GLU A 387 4.50 12.33 -30.41
N GLY A 388 4.52 12.91 -29.20
CA GLY A 388 4.22 14.33 -28.96
C GLY A 388 2.75 14.71 -29.20
N LYS A 389 1.82 13.77 -29.05
CA LYS A 389 0.39 13.93 -29.39
C LYS A 389 -0.53 14.20 -28.20
N LEU A 390 0.01 14.24 -26.99
CA LEU A 390 -0.76 14.44 -25.76
C LEU A 390 -1.00 15.93 -25.47
N THR A 391 -2.09 16.23 -24.78
CA THR A 391 -2.28 17.56 -24.15
C THR A 391 -1.30 17.73 -22.98
N PRO A 392 -1.07 18.97 -22.49
CA PRO A 392 -0.21 19.20 -21.32
C PRO A 392 -0.61 18.38 -20.09
N GLU A 393 -1.91 18.27 -19.82
CA GLU A 393 -2.48 17.52 -18.68
C GLU A 393 -2.17 16.02 -18.80
N GLN A 394 -2.26 15.47 -20.01
CA GLN A 394 -1.96 14.06 -20.29
C GLN A 394 -0.45 13.79 -20.32
N ALA A 395 0.36 14.76 -20.76
CA ALA A 395 1.80 14.61 -20.85
C ALA A 395 2.50 14.68 -19.49
N TYR A 396 1.93 15.39 -18.51
CA TYR A 396 2.54 15.62 -17.19
C TYR A 396 3.00 14.34 -16.49
N PHE A 397 2.24 13.23 -16.62
CA PHE A 397 2.57 11.95 -16.01
C PHE A 397 3.94 11.38 -16.46
N TRP A 398 4.43 11.77 -17.63
CA TRP A 398 5.68 11.27 -18.21
C TRP A 398 6.82 12.29 -18.17
N GLN A 399 6.53 13.55 -17.82
CA GLN A 399 7.49 14.64 -17.84
C GLN A 399 8.47 14.59 -16.66
N VAL A 400 9.67 15.10 -16.91
CA VAL A 400 10.70 15.38 -15.90
C VAL A 400 11.28 16.77 -16.13
N PRO A 401 11.61 17.52 -15.06
CA PRO A 401 11.32 17.19 -13.66
C PRO A 401 9.81 17.28 -13.34
N LYS A 402 9.33 16.46 -12.40
CA LYS A 402 8.02 16.65 -11.76
C LYS A 402 8.02 17.96 -10.99
N ALA A 403 6.83 18.55 -10.76
CA ALA A 403 6.73 19.66 -9.82
C ALA A 403 7.13 19.19 -8.42
N THR A 404 8.00 19.93 -7.74
CA THR A 404 8.40 19.60 -6.35
C THR A 404 7.19 19.61 -5.41
N GLU A 405 6.26 20.53 -5.64
CA GLU A 405 5.03 20.71 -4.87
C GLU A 405 3.83 20.77 -5.81
N GLU A 406 2.79 20.05 -5.44
CA GLU A 406 1.52 20.05 -6.16
C GLU A 406 0.38 20.36 -5.20
N LEU A 407 -0.55 21.23 -5.60
CA LEU A 407 -1.75 21.56 -4.83
C LEU A 407 -2.97 21.55 -5.74
N TYR A 408 -3.99 20.78 -5.38
CA TYR A 408 -5.22 20.64 -6.17
C TYR A 408 -6.45 20.95 -5.32
N ASP A 409 -7.46 21.60 -5.92
CA ASP A 409 -8.78 21.79 -5.31
C ASP A 409 -9.79 20.83 -5.96
N LEU A 410 -10.15 19.76 -5.24
CA LEU A 410 -11.06 18.72 -5.75
C LEU A 410 -12.46 19.24 -6.07
N ALA A 411 -12.84 20.42 -5.56
CA ALA A 411 -14.14 21.02 -5.86
C ALA A 411 -14.23 21.56 -7.29
N THR A 412 -13.12 22.04 -7.85
CA THR A 412 -13.05 22.62 -9.20
C THR A 412 -12.26 21.77 -10.18
N ASP A 413 -11.34 20.95 -9.69
CA ASP A 413 -10.47 20.06 -10.46
C ASP A 413 -10.45 18.65 -9.84
N PRO A 414 -11.51 17.86 -10.05
CA PRO A 414 -11.60 16.50 -9.50
C PRO A 414 -10.62 15.51 -10.13
N ASP A 415 -10.03 15.84 -11.28
CA ASP A 415 -9.02 15.02 -11.94
C ASP A 415 -7.59 15.42 -11.56
N GLU A 416 -7.39 16.44 -10.73
CA GLU A 416 -6.08 16.88 -10.22
C GLU A 416 -5.08 17.15 -11.36
N VAL A 417 -5.50 17.88 -12.39
CA VAL A 417 -4.68 18.25 -13.57
C VAL A 417 -4.22 19.70 -13.58
N HIS A 418 -4.74 20.55 -12.69
CA HIS A 418 -4.40 21.97 -12.56
C HIS A 418 -3.67 22.24 -11.24
N ASN A 419 -2.34 22.20 -11.27
CA ASN A 419 -1.52 22.45 -10.08
C ASN A 419 -1.53 23.94 -9.67
N LEU A 420 -2.08 24.22 -8.49
CA LEU A 420 -2.23 25.54 -7.88
C LEU A 420 -1.03 25.99 -7.04
N ALA A 421 0.04 25.19 -6.93
CA ALA A 421 1.16 25.49 -6.04
C ALA A 421 1.88 26.82 -6.37
N ALA A 422 1.86 27.25 -7.63
CA ALA A 422 2.42 28.53 -8.05
C ALA A 422 1.42 29.70 -7.99
N ASP A 423 0.14 29.44 -7.73
CA ASP A 423 -0.90 30.47 -7.72
C ASP A 423 -0.80 31.32 -6.43
N PRO A 424 -0.63 32.66 -6.54
CA PRO A 424 -0.59 33.56 -5.40
C PRO A 424 -1.83 33.47 -4.48
N ALA A 425 -3.00 33.18 -5.03
CA ALA A 425 -4.26 33.09 -4.27
C ALA A 425 -4.29 31.90 -3.31
N TYR A 426 -3.53 30.84 -3.59
CA TYR A 426 -3.52 29.59 -2.81
C TYR A 426 -2.30 29.43 -1.91
N GLN A 427 -1.40 30.41 -1.84
CA GLN A 427 -0.16 30.31 -1.03
C GLN A 427 -0.42 30.08 0.46
N GLY A 428 -1.53 30.61 0.99
CA GLY A 428 -1.94 30.33 2.37
C GLY A 428 -2.24 28.85 2.60
N LYS A 429 -3.05 28.25 1.73
CA LYS A 429 -3.40 26.82 1.79
C LYS A 429 -2.21 25.91 1.52
N LEU A 430 -1.35 26.28 0.56
CA LEU A 430 -0.09 25.57 0.31
C LEU A 430 0.79 25.54 1.56
N LYS A 431 0.99 26.69 2.22
CA LYS A 431 1.82 26.79 3.42
C LYS A 431 1.25 25.99 4.60
N GLU A 432 -0.08 26.01 4.77
CA GLU A 432 -0.79 25.19 5.76
C GLU A 432 -0.53 23.70 5.54
N LEU A 433 -0.88 23.17 4.36
CA LEU A 433 -0.76 21.74 4.07
C LEU A 433 0.70 21.26 4.03
N ARG A 434 1.63 22.10 3.57
CA ARG A 434 3.07 21.83 3.67
C ARG A 434 3.51 21.63 5.12
N ALA A 435 3.10 22.53 6.02
CA ALA A 435 3.45 22.45 7.44
C ALA A 435 2.83 21.22 8.09
N VAL A 436 1.56 20.93 7.80
CA VAL A 436 0.86 19.73 8.29
C VAL A 436 1.54 18.45 7.84
N LEU A 437 1.94 18.36 6.56
CA LEU A 437 2.62 17.19 6.04
C LEU A 437 4.00 16.99 6.68
N ARG A 438 4.78 18.08 6.80
CA ARG A 438 6.11 18.03 7.44
C ARG A 438 6.00 17.58 8.90
N GLU A 439 5.02 18.11 9.64
CA GLU A 439 4.78 17.71 11.03
C GLU A 439 4.41 16.22 11.12
N HIS A 440 3.56 15.73 10.21
CA HIS A 440 3.21 14.31 10.17
C HIS A 440 4.42 13.40 9.93
N ILE A 441 5.30 13.77 9.00
CA ILE A 441 6.55 13.04 8.73
C ILE A 441 7.40 12.93 10.00
N LEU A 442 7.57 14.04 10.73
CA LEU A 442 8.34 14.08 11.97
C LEU A 442 7.69 13.26 13.09
N GLN A 443 6.38 13.42 13.30
CA GLN A 443 5.63 12.72 14.35
C GLN A 443 5.58 11.21 14.15
N THR A 444 5.45 10.76 12.90
CA THR A 444 5.43 9.33 12.57
C THR A 444 6.81 8.70 12.50
N ARG A 445 7.87 9.52 12.55
CA ARG A 445 9.27 9.10 12.42
C ARG A 445 9.48 8.32 11.11
N ASP A 446 9.00 8.92 10.02
CA ASP A 446 8.97 8.34 8.68
C ASP A 446 10.32 7.80 8.21
N LEU A 447 10.46 6.48 8.08
CA LEU A 447 11.71 5.82 7.69
C LEU A 447 12.01 5.89 6.20
N GLY A 448 11.07 6.33 5.36
CA GLY A 448 11.24 6.43 3.91
C GLY A 448 12.31 7.43 3.47
N PHE A 449 12.80 8.27 4.39
CA PHE A 449 13.91 9.19 4.15
C PHE A 449 15.29 8.55 4.28
N LEU A 450 15.37 7.28 4.73
CA LEU A 450 16.57 6.48 4.61
C LEU A 450 16.61 5.76 3.25
N PRO A 451 17.80 5.55 2.67
CA PRO A 451 17.95 4.55 1.62
C PRO A 451 17.40 3.19 2.07
N GLU A 452 16.77 2.45 1.16
CA GLU A 452 16.04 1.22 1.54
C GLU A 452 16.94 0.17 2.19
N ASP A 453 18.21 0.05 1.77
CA ASP A 453 19.19 -0.82 2.42
C ASP A 453 19.47 -0.38 3.86
N GLU A 454 19.52 0.93 4.12
CA GLU A 454 19.81 1.50 5.42
C GLU A 454 18.63 1.39 6.40
N ILE A 455 17.38 1.30 5.92
CA ILE A 455 16.21 0.96 6.77
C ILE A 455 16.48 -0.36 7.51
N HIS A 456 17.08 -1.33 6.82
CA HIS A 456 17.43 -2.64 7.40
C HIS A 456 18.77 -2.60 8.13
N ALA A 457 19.81 -2.03 7.52
CA ALA A 457 21.16 -2.05 8.10
C ALA A 457 21.24 -1.31 9.44
N ARG A 458 20.59 -0.15 9.55
CA ARG A 458 20.57 0.64 10.80
C ARG A 458 19.71 0.00 11.90
N ALA A 459 18.72 -0.82 11.53
CA ALA A 459 17.92 -1.59 12.48
C ALA A 459 18.68 -2.79 13.06
N GLY A 460 19.68 -3.31 12.34
CA GLY A 460 20.44 -4.50 12.74
C GLY A 460 19.52 -5.70 12.93
N ASN A 461 19.62 -6.35 14.10
CA ASN A 461 18.75 -7.48 14.45
C ASN A 461 17.37 -7.05 15.00
N GLY A 462 17.11 -5.74 15.11
CA GLY A 462 15.84 -5.19 15.58
C GLY A 462 14.88 -4.87 14.43
N SER A 463 13.66 -4.46 14.79
CA SER A 463 12.70 -3.94 13.81
C SER A 463 13.08 -2.50 13.39
N PRO A 464 12.96 -2.13 12.11
CA PRO A 464 13.16 -0.75 11.64
C PRO A 464 12.35 0.29 12.41
N TYR A 465 11.11 -0.03 12.78
CA TYR A 465 10.31 0.84 13.64
C TYR A 465 11.01 1.22 14.95
N ARG A 466 11.63 0.28 15.67
CA ARG A 466 12.34 0.56 16.94
C ARG A 466 13.52 1.50 16.72
N TYR A 467 14.28 1.33 15.63
CA TYR A 467 15.32 2.28 15.25
C TYR A 467 14.71 3.66 14.92
N GLY A 468 13.63 3.70 14.14
CA GLY A 468 12.91 4.94 13.82
C GLY A 468 12.42 5.68 15.06
N GLN A 469 11.96 4.98 16.09
CA GLN A 469 11.55 5.60 17.35
C GLN A 469 12.71 5.98 18.27
N SER A 470 13.95 5.57 17.96
CA SER A 470 15.12 5.89 18.77
C SER A 470 15.63 7.31 18.49
N LYS A 471 16.44 7.85 19.40
CA LYS A 471 17.15 9.13 19.23
C LYS A 471 18.25 9.07 18.16
N ASP A 472 18.65 7.86 17.75
CA ASP A 472 19.76 7.64 16.83
C ASP A 472 19.33 7.80 15.36
N TYR A 473 18.04 8.02 15.11
CA TYR A 473 17.53 8.36 13.78
C TYR A 473 17.35 9.90 13.66
N PRO A 474 18.29 10.62 13.01
CA PRO A 474 18.27 12.08 12.94
C PRO A 474 17.34 12.58 11.80
N LEU A 475 16.07 12.15 11.82
CA LEU A 475 15.09 12.42 10.76
C LEU A 475 15.00 13.89 10.37
N GLU A 476 14.96 14.82 11.33
CA GLU A 476 14.80 16.24 10.99
C GLU A 476 15.94 16.76 10.11
N ARG A 477 17.18 16.42 10.46
CA ARG A 477 18.38 16.78 9.67
C ARG A 477 18.38 16.10 8.29
N ILE A 478 17.94 14.84 8.22
CA ILE A 478 17.82 14.11 6.93
C ILE A 478 16.73 14.73 6.07
N LEU A 479 15.57 15.07 6.66
CA LEU A 479 14.43 15.68 6.00
C LEU A 479 14.79 17.07 5.44
N GLU A 480 15.51 17.90 6.20
CA GLU A 480 15.99 19.20 5.73
C GLU A 480 16.87 19.04 4.47
N MET A 481 17.75 18.04 4.44
CA MET A 481 18.56 17.75 3.26
C MET A 481 17.73 17.20 2.09
N ALA A 482 16.72 16.38 2.35
CA ALA A 482 15.80 15.88 1.33
C ALA A 482 14.91 17.00 0.72
N GLU A 483 14.45 17.94 1.55
CA GLU A 483 13.72 19.13 1.13
C GLU A 483 14.61 20.02 0.25
N LEU A 484 15.87 20.23 0.67
CA LEU A 484 16.87 20.95 -0.11
C LEU A 484 17.19 20.24 -1.44
N ALA A 485 17.37 18.91 -1.42
CA ALA A 485 17.65 18.10 -2.59
C ALA A 485 16.53 18.24 -3.65
N SER A 486 15.27 18.27 -3.21
CA SER A 486 14.09 18.29 -4.07
C SER A 486 13.61 19.67 -4.53
N ASP A 487 14.05 20.77 -3.92
CA ASP A 487 13.65 22.14 -4.31
C ASP A 487 14.24 22.58 -5.67
N LEU A 488 15.27 21.88 -6.17
CA LEU A 488 15.95 22.10 -7.46
C LEU A 488 16.52 23.52 -7.70
N LYS A 489 16.42 24.43 -6.74
CA LYS A 489 16.98 25.78 -6.82
C LYS A 489 18.50 25.74 -6.98
N SER A 490 19.03 26.47 -7.96
CA SER A 490 20.45 26.46 -8.33
C SER A 490 21.35 27.06 -7.26
N GLU A 491 20.87 28.08 -6.56
CA GLU A 491 21.57 28.82 -5.50
C GLU A 491 21.79 28.01 -4.22
N GLN A 492 21.26 26.80 -4.15
CA GLN A 492 21.38 25.92 -2.99
C GLN A 492 22.54 24.91 -3.11
N ILE A 493 23.34 24.97 -4.19
CA ILE A 493 24.41 23.99 -4.43
C ILE A 493 25.42 23.92 -3.28
N ASP A 494 25.81 25.06 -2.70
CA ASP A 494 26.77 25.11 -1.58
C ASP A 494 26.29 24.34 -0.35
N LYS A 495 24.97 24.34 -0.11
CA LYS A 495 24.37 23.58 1.01
C LYS A 495 24.40 22.08 0.74
N LEU A 496 24.23 21.65 -0.52
CA LEU A 496 24.40 20.24 -0.90
C LEU A 496 25.87 19.82 -0.76
N LEU A 497 26.80 20.67 -1.17
CA LEU A 497 28.24 20.42 -1.01
C LEU A 497 28.63 20.26 0.46
N HIS A 498 28.06 21.07 1.35
CA HIS A 498 28.23 20.90 2.78
C HIS A 498 27.61 19.58 3.28
N GLY A 499 26.42 19.22 2.77
CA GLY A 499 25.75 17.97 3.06
C GLY A 499 26.56 16.72 2.70
N LEU A 500 27.40 16.77 1.65
CA LEU A 500 28.32 15.68 1.29
C LEU A 500 29.40 15.40 2.35
N GLN A 501 29.61 16.32 3.29
CA GLN A 501 30.58 16.16 4.38
C GLN A 501 29.91 15.78 5.71
N ASP A 502 28.59 15.60 5.74
CA ASP A 502 27.87 15.25 6.96
C ASP A 502 28.28 13.86 7.46
N SER A 503 28.27 13.69 8.78
CA SER A 503 28.59 12.41 9.43
C SER A 503 27.57 11.30 9.14
N ASP A 504 26.32 11.65 8.85
CA ASP A 504 25.25 10.69 8.56
C ASP A 504 25.13 10.41 7.05
N SER A 505 25.16 9.12 6.68
CA SER A 505 25.13 8.70 5.28
C SER A 505 23.82 9.05 4.56
N ALA A 506 22.69 9.15 5.25
CA ALA A 506 21.42 9.52 4.63
C ALA A 506 21.41 11.02 4.25
N VAL A 507 22.08 11.88 5.03
CA VAL A 507 22.30 13.28 4.64
C VAL A 507 23.16 13.35 3.38
N ARG A 508 24.28 12.61 3.34
CA ARG A 508 25.15 12.54 2.16
C ARG A 508 24.41 11.98 0.94
N TYR A 509 23.58 10.94 1.11
CA TYR A 509 22.74 10.35 0.07
C TYR A 509 21.81 11.38 -0.56
N TRP A 510 21.09 12.16 0.26
CA TRP A 510 20.21 13.22 -0.24
C TRP A 510 20.99 14.36 -0.88
N ALA A 511 22.17 14.72 -0.36
CA ALA A 511 23.03 15.72 -0.95
C ALA A 511 23.46 15.34 -2.39
N VAL A 512 23.95 14.11 -2.61
CA VAL A 512 24.29 13.62 -3.96
C VAL A 512 23.03 13.53 -4.84
N THR A 513 21.92 13.03 -4.29
CA THR A 513 20.63 12.96 -5.01
C THR A 513 20.16 14.34 -5.48
N GLY A 514 20.37 15.38 -4.66
CA GLY A 514 20.06 16.76 -5.03
C GLY A 514 20.91 17.30 -6.17
N ILE A 515 22.17 16.84 -6.28
CA ILE A 515 23.07 17.18 -7.38
C ILE A 515 22.64 16.44 -8.66
N LEU A 516 22.37 15.14 -8.56
CA LEU A 516 21.78 14.32 -9.63
C LEU A 516 20.53 15.00 -10.20
N ALA A 517 19.64 15.45 -9.32
CA ALA A 517 18.35 16.01 -9.72
C ALA A 517 18.45 17.37 -10.43
N ARG A 518 19.51 18.14 -10.19
CA ARG A 518 19.76 19.47 -10.79
C ARG A 518 20.52 19.41 -12.12
N GLY A 519 21.08 18.26 -12.46
CA GLY A 519 21.69 18.01 -13.76
C GLY A 519 23.11 18.54 -13.94
N GLN A 520 23.54 18.62 -15.20
CA GLN A 520 24.93 18.88 -15.60
C GLN A 520 25.59 20.05 -14.87
N LYS A 521 24.95 21.22 -14.81
CA LYS A 521 25.53 22.41 -14.17
C LYS A 521 25.83 22.21 -12.68
N ALA A 522 24.97 21.47 -11.97
CA ALA A 522 25.19 21.16 -10.57
C ALA A 522 26.31 20.14 -10.41
N TYR A 523 26.39 19.15 -11.31
CA TYR A 523 27.52 18.22 -11.33
C TYR A 523 28.83 18.94 -11.58
N ASP A 524 28.92 19.85 -12.56
CA ASP A 524 30.14 20.59 -12.86
C ASP A 524 30.65 21.38 -11.65
N ALA A 525 29.74 22.01 -10.90
CA ALA A 525 30.04 22.73 -9.66
C ALA A 525 30.45 21.81 -8.50
N ALA A 526 30.00 20.55 -8.52
CA ALA A 526 30.21 19.56 -7.47
C ALA A 526 31.14 18.41 -7.86
N ARG A 527 31.84 18.53 -9.00
CA ARG A 527 32.52 17.42 -9.66
C ARG A 527 33.47 16.67 -8.74
N GLU A 528 34.39 17.37 -8.09
CA GLU A 528 35.39 16.76 -7.20
C GLU A 528 34.75 16.10 -5.96
N PRO A 529 33.86 16.77 -5.20
CA PRO A 529 33.12 16.12 -4.10
C PRO A 529 32.33 14.87 -4.52
N VAL A 530 31.68 14.89 -5.69
CA VAL A 530 30.91 13.74 -6.18
C VAL A 530 31.82 12.60 -6.62
N LEU A 531 32.97 12.89 -7.25
CA LEU A 531 33.99 11.88 -7.55
C LEU A 531 34.55 11.23 -6.29
N HIS A 532 34.76 12.01 -5.22
CA HIS A 532 35.19 11.48 -3.93
C HIS A 532 34.13 10.58 -3.28
N ALA A 533 32.85 10.88 -3.49
CA ALA A 533 31.74 10.08 -2.97
C ALA A 533 31.63 8.67 -3.60
N LEU A 534 32.38 8.37 -4.67
CA LEU A 534 32.55 6.98 -5.15
C LEU A 534 33.21 6.07 -4.10
N ASP A 535 33.99 6.65 -3.18
CA ASP A 535 34.70 5.96 -2.11
C ASP A 535 33.99 6.10 -0.74
N ASP A 536 32.74 6.59 -0.71
CA ASP A 536 31.97 6.78 0.54
C ASP A 536 31.82 5.46 1.32
N PRO A 537 31.90 5.45 2.67
CA PRO A 537 31.68 4.22 3.43
C PRO A 537 30.28 3.62 3.29
N ALA A 538 29.27 4.40 2.88
CA ALA A 538 27.91 3.93 2.64
C ALA A 538 27.68 3.55 1.17
N PRO A 539 27.36 2.29 0.86
CA PRO A 539 27.12 1.83 -0.51
C PRO A 539 26.00 2.59 -1.25
N SER A 540 24.95 3.00 -0.53
CA SER A 540 23.86 3.81 -1.06
C SER A 540 24.36 5.15 -1.65
N VAL A 541 25.32 5.80 -0.97
CA VAL A 541 25.96 7.03 -1.42
C VAL A 541 26.86 6.78 -2.62
N GLN A 542 27.67 5.71 -2.60
CA GLN A 542 28.52 5.32 -3.74
C GLN A 542 27.69 5.12 -5.01
N ILE A 543 26.55 4.43 -4.91
CA ILE A 543 25.68 4.13 -6.07
C ILE A 543 25.07 5.40 -6.64
N VAL A 544 24.57 6.33 -5.81
CA VAL A 544 23.98 7.59 -6.32
C VAL A 544 25.07 8.53 -6.86
N ALA A 545 26.27 8.52 -6.29
CA ALA A 545 27.42 9.25 -6.84
C ALA A 545 27.79 8.71 -8.23
N ALA A 546 27.90 7.39 -8.35
CA ALA A 546 28.13 6.72 -9.62
C ALA A 546 27.00 6.98 -10.64
N TRP A 547 25.74 7.02 -10.20
CA TRP A 547 24.62 7.39 -11.06
C TRP A 547 24.77 8.83 -11.58
N THR A 548 25.10 9.78 -10.69
CA THR A 548 25.33 11.19 -11.03
C THR A 548 26.46 11.34 -12.05
N ILE A 549 27.60 10.70 -11.80
CA ILE A 549 28.76 10.71 -12.69
C ILE A 549 28.43 10.03 -14.01
N GLY A 550 27.72 8.89 -14.00
CA GLY A 550 27.33 8.21 -15.24
C GLY A 550 26.46 9.09 -16.15
N ARG A 551 25.62 9.94 -15.55
CA ARG A 551 24.80 10.89 -16.31
C ARG A 551 25.59 12.04 -16.89
N TYR A 552 26.46 12.67 -16.11
CA TYR A 552 27.00 14.00 -16.40
C TYR A 552 28.53 14.07 -16.55
N GLY A 553 29.25 13.01 -16.18
CA GLY A 553 30.72 12.94 -16.24
C GLY A 553 31.27 12.72 -17.64
N SER A 554 32.59 12.88 -17.75
CA SER A 554 33.39 12.53 -18.94
C SER A 554 33.37 11.01 -19.21
N PRO A 555 33.80 10.55 -20.40
CA PRO A 555 33.93 9.11 -20.68
C PRO A 555 34.80 8.34 -19.66
N GLU A 556 35.88 8.95 -19.17
CA GLU A 556 36.76 8.35 -18.16
C GLU A 556 36.05 8.23 -16.80
N GLU A 557 35.28 9.24 -16.43
CA GLU A 557 34.50 9.25 -15.19
C GLU A 557 33.32 8.28 -15.25
N LEU A 558 32.66 8.20 -16.41
CA LEU A 558 31.65 7.19 -16.69
C LEU A 558 32.20 5.79 -16.45
N GLN A 559 33.41 5.48 -16.91
CA GLN A 559 34.02 4.16 -16.67
C GLN A 559 34.19 3.89 -15.16
N ARG A 560 34.66 4.89 -14.39
CA ARG A 560 34.77 4.77 -12.92
C ARG A 560 33.40 4.54 -12.26
N ALA A 561 32.38 5.26 -12.69
CA ALA A 561 31.01 5.07 -12.21
C ALA A 561 30.48 3.65 -12.51
N LEU A 562 30.69 3.15 -13.73
CA LEU A 562 30.30 1.80 -14.11
C LEU A 562 31.05 0.73 -13.32
N ASP A 563 32.32 0.97 -12.98
CA ASP A 563 33.12 0.09 -12.13
C ASP A 563 32.58 -0.01 -10.72
N VAL A 564 31.98 1.05 -10.17
CA VAL A 564 31.24 1.01 -8.90
C VAL A 564 29.90 0.31 -9.07
N LEU A 565 29.09 0.69 -10.05
CA LEU A 565 27.74 0.13 -10.24
C LEU A 565 27.76 -1.39 -10.47
N LYS A 566 28.73 -1.91 -11.25
CA LYS A 566 28.83 -3.35 -11.53
C LYS A 566 29.07 -4.19 -10.27
N VAL A 567 29.72 -3.63 -9.24
CA VAL A 567 29.96 -4.31 -7.96
C VAL A 567 28.62 -4.63 -7.27
N PHE A 568 27.62 -3.77 -7.44
CA PHE A 568 26.32 -3.90 -6.78
C PHE A 568 25.26 -4.61 -7.63
N VAL A 569 25.53 -4.95 -8.90
CA VAL A 569 24.57 -5.69 -9.75
C VAL A 569 24.19 -7.03 -9.13
N ASP A 570 25.18 -7.78 -8.62
CA ASP A 570 24.95 -9.01 -7.90
C ASP A 570 24.67 -8.74 -6.42
N TYR A 571 23.53 -9.24 -5.92
CA TYR A 571 23.11 -9.07 -4.54
C TYR A 571 23.83 -10.02 -3.59
N GLU A 572 24.53 -11.04 -4.08
CA GLU A 572 25.29 -11.95 -3.22
C GLU A 572 26.29 -11.17 -2.35
N GLY A 573 26.16 -11.33 -1.03
CA GLY A 573 26.96 -10.64 -0.02
C GLY A 573 26.60 -9.17 0.25
N LYS A 574 25.73 -8.54 -0.56
CA LYS A 574 25.39 -7.10 -0.46
C LYS A 574 23.92 -6.84 -0.16
N GLY A 575 23.06 -7.81 -0.47
CA GLY A 575 21.63 -7.72 -0.28
C GLY A 575 20.89 -7.10 -1.49
N PRO A 576 19.60 -7.43 -1.64
CA PRO A 576 18.84 -7.13 -2.86
C PRO A 576 18.50 -5.65 -3.05
N TYR A 577 18.52 -4.85 -1.98
CA TYR A 577 18.17 -3.42 -2.04
C TYR A 577 19.24 -2.58 -2.74
N LEU A 578 20.52 -2.84 -2.46
CA LEU A 578 21.62 -2.18 -3.16
C LEU A 578 21.65 -2.55 -4.64
N SER A 579 21.37 -3.81 -4.97
CA SER A 579 21.24 -4.25 -6.37
C SER A 579 20.07 -3.60 -7.08
N MET A 580 18.93 -3.43 -6.40
CA MET A 580 17.78 -2.71 -6.95
C MET A 580 18.15 -1.26 -7.29
N LEU A 581 18.87 -0.58 -6.39
CA LEU A 581 19.31 0.81 -6.60
C LEU A 581 20.32 0.92 -7.76
N ALA A 582 21.33 0.05 -7.79
CA ALA A 582 22.35 0.04 -8.85
C ALA A 582 21.75 -0.30 -10.23
N LEU A 583 20.83 -1.27 -10.30
CA LEU A 583 20.15 -1.62 -11.55
C LEU A 583 19.20 -0.50 -12.03
N ASN A 584 18.59 0.27 -11.12
CA ASN A 584 17.83 1.46 -11.53
C ASN A 584 18.75 2.53 -12.13
N ALA A 585 19.92 2.78 -11.51
CA ALA A 585 20.93 3.67 -12.08
C ALA A 585 21.39 3.21 -13.47
N LEU A 586 21.76 1.94 -13.64
CA LEU A 586 22.16 1.39 -14.94
C LEU A 586 21.04 1.48 -15.99
N ASN A 587 19.81 1.16 -15.61
CA ASN A 587 18.67 1.28 -16.52
C ASN A 587 18.45 2.72 -16.98
N ASP A 588 18.66 3.68 -16.08
CA ASP A 588 18.52 5.09 -16.37
C ASP A 588 19.64 5.64 -17.28
N LEU A 589 20.86 5.12 -17.15
CA LEU A 589 21.99 5.44 -18.03
C LEU A 589 21.79 5.00 -19.49
N GLY A 590 20.87 4.06 -19.76
CA GLY A 590 20.55 3.60 -21.12
C GLY A 590 21.77 3.02 -21.82
N THR A 591 22.07 3.46 -23.05
CA THR A 591 23.22 2.94 -23.83
C THR A 591 24.58 3.17 -23.17
N LYS A 592 24.69 4.13 -22.23
CA LYS A 592 25.92 4.34 -21.44
C LYS A 592 26.25 3.14 -20.54
N SER A 593 25.31 2.24 -20.27
CA SER A 593 25.57 1.02 -19.49
C SER A 593 26.07 -0.17 -20.32
N GLU A 594 26.30 -0.03 -21.63
CA GLU A 594 26.80 -1.12 -22.49
C GLU A 594 28.07 -1.80 -21.94
N PRO A 595 29.07 -1.09 -21.37
CA PRO A 595 30.30 -1.75 -20.87
C PRO A 595 30.07 -2.76 -19.74
N VAL A 596 28.93 -2.71 -19.05
CA VAL A 596 28.58 -3.66 -17.96
C VAL A 596 27.53 -4.68 -18.38
N LYS A 597 27.15 -4.73 -19.67
CA LYS A 597 26.14 -5.62 -20.21
C LYS A 597 26.38 -7.09 -19.85
N SER A 598 27.60 -7.58 -20.03
CA SER A 598 27.95 -8.98 -19.74
C SER A 598 27.72 -9.35 -18.26
N VAL A 599 27.96 -8.42 -17.34
CA VAL A 599 27.70 -8.61 -15.90
C VAL A 599 26.20 -8.69 -15.63
N VAL A 600 25.41 -7.80 -16.25
CA VAL A 600 23.94 -7.81 -16.15
C VAL A 600 23.35 -9.07 -16.78
N GLU A 601 23.93 -9.58 -17.88
CA GLU A 601 23.54 -10.82 -18.53
C GLU A 601 23.84 -12.05 -17.67
N SER A 602 25.03 -12.12 -17.06
CA SER A 602 25.44 -13.25 -16.21
C SER A 602 24.74 -13.29 -14.86
N PHE A 603 24.23 -12.15 -14.39
CA PHE A 603 23.51 -12.05 -13.13
C PHE A 603 22.27 -12.95 -13.09
N ASN A 604 22.22 -13.91 -12.17
CA ASN A 604 21.05 -14.76 -11.94
C ASN A 604 20.44 -14.49 -10.56
N PRO A 605 19.32 -13.74 -10.49
CA PRO A 605 18.58 -13.54 -9.25
C PRO A 605 17.79 -14.78 -8.83
N GLU A 606 18.47 -15.88 -8.50
CA GLU A 606 17.90 -16.95 -7.68
C GLU A 606 17.73 -16.46 -6.25
N ILE A 607 16.72 -15.61 -6.06
CA ILE A 607 16.40 -15.09 -4.75
C ILE A 607 16.05 -16.25 -3.84
N ARG A 608 16.85 -16.36 -2.78
CA ARG A 608 16.61 -17.27 -1.68
C ARG A 608 15.16 -17.13 -1.22
N ARG A 609 14.54 -18.24 -0.86
CA ARG A 609 13.14 -18.32 -0.39
C ARG A 609 12.80 -17.25 0.68
N GLU A 610 13.80 -16.77 1.41
CA GLU A 610 13.72 -15.69 2.41
C GLU A 610 13.45 -14.28 1.87
N HIS A 611 13.77 -13.93 0.61
CA HIS A 611 13.48 -12.58 0.06
C HIS A 611 12.30 -12.53 -0.93
N GLY A 612 11.57 -13.64 -1.07
CA GLY A 612 10.28 -13.69 -1.78
C GLY A 612 10.28 -13.08 -3.18
N ARG A 613 9.26 -12.26 -3.49
CA ARG A 613 9.05 -11.66 -4.83
C ARG A 613 10.00 -10.51 -5.18
N LEU A 614 10.94 -10.15 -4.31
CA LEU A 614 11.91 -9.10 -4.60
C LEU A 614 12.81 -9.45 -5.80
N GLY A 615 13.01 -10.75 -6.06
CA GLY A 615 13.84 -11.23 -7.16
C GLY A 615 13.21 -11.00 -8.53
N GLU A 616 11.88 -11.13 -8.57
CA GLU A 616 11.08 -10.80 -9.73
C GLU A 616 11.34 -9.36 -10.19
N ASN A 617 11.49 -8.43 -9.25
CA ASN A 617 11.76 -7.02 -9.55
C ASN A 617 13.19 -6.80 -10.08
N LEU A 618 14.18 -7.51 -9.56
CA LEU A 618 15.54 -7.49 -10.12
C LEU A 618 15.58 -8.05 -11.55
N PHE A 619 14.81 -9.12 -11.82
CA PHE A 619 14.66 -9.67 -13.17
C PHE A 619 14.00 -8.67 -14.14
N LYS A 620 12.97 -7.94 -13.69
CA LYS A 620 12.32 -6.88 -14.49
C LYS A 620 13.32 -5.78 -14.87
N LEU A 621 14.16 -5.36 -13.92
CA LEU A 621 15.24 -4.39 -14.20
C LEU A 621 16.26 -4.94 -15.18
N LYS A 622 16.73 -6.18 -14.98
CA LYS A 622 17.65 -6.85 -15.90
C LYS A 622 17.08 -6.86 -17.33
N ARG A 623 15.83 -7.31 -17.51
CA ARG A 623 15.17 -7.28 -18.83
C ARG A 623 15.07 -5.88 -19.42
N SER A 624 14.68 -4.90 -18.60
CA SER A 624 14.55 -3.50 -19.01
C SER A 624 15.88 -2.91 -19.49
N ILE A 625 16.98 -3.19 -18.79
CA ILE A 625 18.33 -2.77 -19.20
C ILE A 625 18.72 -3.45 -20.52
N LEU A 626 18.61 -4.78 -20.60
CA LEU A 626 19.02 -5.55 -21.78
C LEU A 626 18.22 -5.16 -23.04
N ALA A 627 16.93 -4.86 -22.90
CA ALA A 627 16.10 -4.35 -23.99
C ALA A 627 16.61 -2.99 -24.52
N LYS A 628 17.05 -2.08 -23.65
CA LYS A 628 17.63 -0.78 -24.06
C LYS A 628 19.00 -0.93 -24.74
N LEU A 629 19.71 -2.02 -24.46
CA LEU A 629 21.01 -2.36 -25.05
C LEU A 629 20.90 -3.24 -26.31
N GLY A 630 19.69 -3.41 -26.85
CA GLY A 630 19.43 -4.18 -28.07
C GLY A 630 19.71 -5.69 -27.95
N ALA A 631 19.74 -6.25 -26.74
CA ALA A 631 19.85 -7.69 -26.54
C ALA A 631 18.50 -8.38 -26.76
N ASP A 632 18.51 -9.59 -27.33
CA ASP A 632 17.30 -10.39 -27.53
C ASP A 632 16.80 -10.93 -26.18
N THR A 633 15.74 -10.31 -25.65
CA THR A 633 15.17 -10.65 -24.33
C THR A 633 14.25 -11.87 -24.35
N THR A 634 14.08 -12.55 -25.50
CA THR A 634 13.11 -13.66 -25.63
C THR A 634 13.53 -14.98 -24.95
N THR A 635 14.77 -15.10 -24.48
CA THR A 635 15.30 -16.38 -23.95
C THR A 635 15.01 -16.66 -22.47
N GLY A 636 14.34 -15.76 -21.73
CA GLY A 636 14.14 -15.91 -20.27
C GLY A 636 12.72 -16.29 -19.81
N ALA A 637 11.73 -16.43 -20.70
CA ALA A 637 10.32 -16.54 -20.31
C ALA A 637 9.82 -17.97 -20.01
N ALA A 638 10.66 -19.00 -20.19
CA ALA A 638 10.27 -20.37 -19.90
C ALA A 638 10.96 -20.85 -18.62
N THR A 639 10.15 -21.19 -17.61
CA THR A 639 10.47 -21.98 -16.40
C THR A 639 10.47 -21.18 -15.09
N THR A 640 9.29 -20.78 -14.61
CA THR A 640 8.86 -20.87 -13.19
C THR A 640 7.46 -20.28 -13.02
N MET A 641 6.44 -21.02 -13.48
CA MET A 641 5.09 -20.94 -12.91
C MET A 641 4.56 -22.36 -12.73
N ARG A 642 4.73 -22.87 -11.52
CA ARG A 642 3.82 -23.82 -10.88
C ARG A 642 3.67 -23.41 -9.42
#